data_AF-Q7RZS2-F1
#
_entry.id   AF-Q7RZS2-F1
#
_cell.length_a   1.000
_cell.length_b   1.000
_cell.length_c   1.000
_cell.angle_alpha   90.00
_cell.angle_beta   90.00
_cell.angle_gamma   90.00
#
_symmetry.space_group_name_H-M   'P 1'
#
loop_
_entity.id
_entity.type
_entity.pdbx_description
1 polymer ?
#
loop_
_entity_poly.entity_id
_entity_poly.type
_entity_poly.pdbx_seq_one_letter_code
_entity_poly.pdbx_strand_id
1 'polypeptide(L)'
;MVTTSTLRGAILSTLLSSVPLTAAASSSPPSPNTLDSDLTVIVNNDLQGPSSPSANASVLLLSNSLAFSQASQSCSFLGESLYSPELISTSSIKSNLDYLIYRSRRSSSLGTTTLWIAPSPKNPSVPRVIDLSPSGRISVSEVRSGKGQAAEYPVLCTQTAPFSSNQAQDKSEKWQVGVEGVNGNEKVIGFRDRLSFRFLGLRYARKPERFTYSTLYRGDGGKGKQKEVSGLEYGSQCVQGGGGAGQSEDCLFLNVWTPYLPAAGHGGKKGKGKDGDEKKRKDLRPVAVWIHGGAFTSGTSSDSTFDGGNMASRGDVVVVAINYRLSTLGFLALADGKTNGNYGLGDQVTALQWVRENIAKFGGDPDHVTIFGQSAGAGSVRALLASPKTKGLFKGAIPLSNLGGINYGTTYSRYYTIAEETAVVGNAILAATNCTDVACLRQVPAEKLTSGTVARYLVVDGTYLVSPELDLSRTAGPSGIDLMMGITHDDGAPFISYPSTTNQTAYLLSQGFSPSLASPSLFPIPPNPNGTLALFNSSSRLATDSMFRCIDQATVQAGLANNRFSRVFYYEFDRTYQTGGWPNLDVCEPPKTASHPFGDPSKPYLRCHSGELYYVFGNLARQGLPVRDEKDLPFEQFVLDSFASFIRTGDPNPEKGFLRARGFENTWREVQRGEWVASSRRAGVKLKVLDWPSRLENGWREVQQCEWIGLGADYYL
;
A
#
# COMPACT_ATOMS: atom_id res chain seq x y z
N MET A 1 57.25 8.40 59.78
CA MET A 1 56.51 7.42 58.95
C MET A 1 56.65 7.83 57.50
N VAL A 2 56.88 6.86 56.65
CA VAL A 2 57.58 6.95 55.37
C VAL A 2 56.79 7.70 54.28
N THR A 3 57.52 8.56 53.58
CA THR A 3 57.21 9.26 52.32
C THR A 3 57.40 8.37 51.08
N THR A 4 56.52 8.50 50.08
CA THR A 4 56.75 8.14 48.65
C THR A 4 55.94 9.11 47.77
N SER A 5 56.55 10.14 47.17
CA SER A 5 57.16 10.21 45.81
C SER A 5 56.15 10.13 44.65
N THR A 6 55.69 11.27 44.10
CA THR A 6 56.13 11.96 42.86
C THR A 6 55.82 11.28 41.52
N LEU A 7 55.14 11.99 40.60
CA LEU A 7 55.65 12.46 39.29
C LEU A 7 54.56 13.28 38.56
N ARG A 8 54.70 14.61 38.47
CA ARG A 8 55.09 15.41 37.28
C ARG A 8 54.10 15.38 36.09
N GLY A 9 53.27 16.42 36.00
CA GLY A 9 52.58 16.83 34.79
C GLY A 9 53.53 17.59 33.84
N ALA A 10 53.42 17.29 32.55
CA ALA A 10 54.03 18.03 31.46
C ALA A 10 52.96 18.90 30.79
N ILE A 11 53.20 20.20 30.77
CA ILE A 11 52.42 21.21 30.04
C ILE A 11 52.87 21.15 28.59
N LEU A 12 51.94 20.86 27.66
CA LEU A 12 52.16 21.06 26.23
C LEU A 12 51.12 22.08 25.72
N SER A 13 51.59 23.30 25.52
CA SER A 13 50.90 24.38 24.82
C SER A 13 50.77 24.02 23.34
N THR A 14 49.54 23.92 22.84
CA THR A 14 49.26 23.85 21.40
C THR A 14 48.35 25.00 21.00
N LEU A 15 48.79 25.73 19.97
CA LEU A 15 48.15 26.92 19.43
C LEU A 15 46.75 26.60 18.89
N LEU A 16 45.74 27.34 19.37
CA LEU A 16 44.44 27.42 18.71
C LEU A 16 44.61 28.15 17.38
N SER A 17 44.56 27.40 16.28
CA SER A 17 44.25 27.96 14.97
C SER A 17 42.73 28.14 14.89
N SER A 18 42.32 29.40 14.77
CA SER A 18 40.94 29.80 14.52
C SER A 18 40.52 29.38 13.10
N VAL A 19 39.91 28.21 12.97
CA VAL A 19 39.14 27.87 11.78
C VAL A 19 37.86 28.71 11.82
N PRO A 20 37.58 29.55 10.80
CA PRO A 20 36.30 30.24 10.75
C PRO A 20 35.23 29.18 10.53
N LEU A 21 34.37 28.98 11.54
CA LEU A 21 33.08 28.31 11.37
C LEU A 21 32.30 29.16 10.36
N THR A 22 32.35 28.79 9.10
CA THR A 22 31.36 29.25 8.14
C THR A 22 30.06 28.61 8.59
N ALA A 23 29.14 29.44 9.11
CA ALA A 23 27.78 29.03 9.34
C ALA A 23 27.25 28.47 8.01
N ALA A 24 27.07 27.16 7.93
CA ALA A 24 26.36 26.54 6.83
C ALA A 24 24.95 27.13 6.85
N ALA A 25 24.69 28.08 5.95
CA ALA A 25 23.33 28.52 5.70
C ALA A 25 22.54 27.25 5.37
N SER A 26 21.55 26.89 6.18
CA SER A 26 20.70 25.73 5.94
C SER A 26 19.97 25.95 4.61
N SER A 27 20.54 25.45 3.52
CA SER A 27 19.90 25.47 2.22
C SER A 27 18.71 24.53 2.31
N SER A 28 17.51 25.06 2.10
CA SER A 28 16.28 24.25 2.06
C SER A 28 16.48 23.05 1.10
N PRO A 29 16.01 21.83 1.46
CA PRO A 29 16.25 20.63 0.66
C PRO A 29 15.82 20.78 -0.80
N PRO A 30 16.52 20.08 -1.73
CA PRO A 30 16.20 20.12 -3.15
C PRO A 30 14.77 19.68 -3.39
N SER A 31 14.11 20.33 -4.34
CA SER A 31 12.76 19.98 -4.81
C SER A 31 12.70 20.06 -6.33
N PRO A 32 11.69 19.42 -6.96
CA PRO A 32 11.45 19.59 -8.38
C PRO A 32 11.39 21.06 -8.83
N ASN A 33 10.87 21.94 -7.98
CA ASN A 33 10.77 23.37 -8.25
C ASN A 33 12.11 24.10 -8.19
N THR A 34 12.94 23.82 -7.18
CA THR A 34 14.28 24.42 -7.09
C THR A 34 15.22 23.93 -8.18
N LEU A 35 14.97 22.74 -8.72
CA LEU A 35 15.73 22.13 -9.81
C LEU A 35 15.16 22.45 -11.19
N ASP A 36 14.01 23.13 -11.25
CA ASP A 36 13.21 23.35 -12.46
C ASP A 36 13.08 22.08 -13.32
N SER A 37 12.79 20.95 -12.68
CA SER A 37 12.79 19.64 -13.34
C SER A 37 12.02 18.61 -12.56
N ASP A 38 11.24 17.78 -13.26
CA ASP A 38 10.64 16.61 -12.65
C ASP A 38 11.73 15.61 -12.22
N LEU A 39 11.55 15.00 -11.05
CA LEU A 39 12.45 14.00 -10.50
C LEU A 39 11.85 12.60 -10.62
N THR A 40 12.60 11.65 -11.17
CA THR A 40 12.19 10.23 -11.22
C THR A 40 13.29 9.34 -10.66
N VAL A 41 12.94 8.48 -9.70
CA VAL A 41 13.78 7.33 -9.31
C VAL A 41 13.52 6.20 -10.31
N ILE A 42 14.58 5.70 -10.93
CA ILE A 42 14.49 4.57 -11.85
C ILE A 42 15.42 3.48 -11.35
N VAL A 43 14.82 2.34 -11.00
CA VAL A 43 15.49 1.21 -10.41
C VAL A 43 14.98 -0.09 -11.02
N ASN A 44 15.91 -1.01 -11.29
CA ASN A 44 15.58 -2.39 -11.56
C ASN A 44 15.28 -3.09 -10.22
N ASN A 45 14.05 -2.92 -9.72
CA ASN A 45 13.62 -3.53 -8.47
C ASN A 45 13.21 -5.00 -8.70
N ASP A 46 14.09 -5.93 -8.38
CA ASP A 46 13.87 -7.38 -8.43
C ASP A 46 13.35 -7.97 -7.10
N LEU A 47 13.02 -7.13 -6.12
CA LEU A 47 12.56 -7.47 -4.78
C LEU A 47 13.60 -8.17 -3.89
N GLN A 48 14.88 -8.17 -4.27
CA GLN A 48 15.97 -8.70 -3.44
C GLN A 48 16.71 -7.61 -2.64
N GLY A 49 16.35 -6.34 -2.83
CA GLY A 49 16.92 -5.21 -2.10
C GLY A 49 18.45 -5.13 -2.21
N PRO A 50 19.18 -4.92 -1.10
CA PRO A 50 20.65 -4.88 -1.10
C PRO A 50 21.32 -6.17 -1.62
N SER A 51 20.65 -7.31 -1.55
CA SER A 51 21.16 -8.60 -2.01
C SER A 51 21.06 -8.78 -3.53
N SER A 52 20.39 -7.85 -4.24
CA SER A 52 20.26 -7.90 -5.69
C SER A 52 21.63 -7.76 -6.39
N PRO A 53 21.92 -8.56 -7.42
CA PRO A 53 23.06 -8.32 -8.31
C PRO A 53 23.00 -6.95 -9.00
N SER A 54 21.81 -6.35 -9.08
CA SER A 54 21.56 -5.02 -9.64
C SER A 54 21.32 -3.94 -8.58
N ALA A 55 21.67 -4.19 -7.31
CA ALA A 55 21.44 -3.26 -6.21
C ALA A 55 21.98 -1.84 -6.48
N ASN A 56 23.11 -1.73 -7.19
CA ASN A 56 23.75 -0.45 -7.56
C ASN A 56 23.27 0.14 -8.88
N ALA A 57 22.35 -0.52 -9.59
CA ALA A 57 21.85 -0.09 -10.88
C ALA A 57 20.62 0.84 -10.74
N SER A 58 20.69 1.85 -9.87
CA SER A 58 19.63 2.87 -9.74
C SER A 58 20.14 4.20 -10.25
N VAL A 59 19.25 4.97 -10.88
CA VAL A 59 19.54 6.30 -11.42
C VAL A 59 18.42 7.28 -11.10
N LEU A 60 18.78 8.56 -11.02
CA LEU A 60 17.82 9.66 -10.95
C LEU A 60 17.74 10.35 -12.31
N LEU A 61 16.53 10.56 -12.80
CA LEU A 61 16.28 11.34 -14.01
C LEU A 61 15.71 12.70 -13.62
N LEU A 62 16.35 13.76 -14.12
CA LEU A 62 15.81 15.11 -14.19
C LEU A 62 15.28 15.31 -15.61
N SER A 63 13.95 15.43 -15.74
CA SER A 63 13.29 15.32 -17.05
C SER A 63 13.34 16.59 -17.89
N ASN A 64 13.46 17.76 -17.29
CA ASN A 64 13.63 19.02 -18.03
C ASN A 64 15.03 19.11 -18.62
N SER A 65 15.11 19.70 -19.81
CA SER A 65 16.36 19.87 -20.53
C SER A 65 17.16 21.02 -19.91
N LEU A 66 18.41 20.74 -19.55
CA LEU A 66 19.32 21.70 -18.91
C LEU A 66 20.59 21.86 -19.74
N ALA A 67 21.24 23.01 -19.63
CA ALA A 67 22.60 23.17 -20.15
C ALA A 67 23.56 22.27 -19.36
N PHE A 68 24.63 21.79 -20.01
CA PHE A 68 25.59 20.89 -19.35
C PHE A 68 26.22 21.52 -18.08
N SER A 69 26.43 22.85 -18.07
CA SER A 69 26.95 23.58 -16.91
C SER A 69 26.04 23.49 -15.68
N GLN A 70 24.72 23.41 -15.89
CA GLN A 70 23.72 23.27 -14.83
C GLN A 70 23.56 21.80 -14.41
N ALA A 71 23.68 20.86 -15.35
CA ALA A 71 23.45 19.43 -15.11
C ALA A 71 24.26 18.86 -13.93
N SER A 72 25.56 19.16 -13.86
CA SER A 72 26.43 18.70 -12.77
C SER A 72 26.02 19.31 -11.41
N GLN A 73 25.64 20.59 -11.41
CA GLN A 73 25.20 21.29 -10.20
C GLN A 73 23.88 20.71 -9.68
N SER A 74 22.93 20.42 -10.58
CA SER A 74 21.64 19.81 -10.22
C SER A 74 21.80 18.42 -9.59
N CYS A 75 22.68 17.56 -10.14
CA CYS A 75 22.98 16.28 -9.49
C CYS A 75 23.66 16.48 -8.12
N SER A 76 24.61 17.41 -8.02
CA SER A 76 25.29 17.71 -6.75
C SER A 76 24.33 18.26 -5.71
N PHE A 77 23.33 19.04 -6.10
CA PHE A 77 22.32 19.58 -5.19
C PHE A 77 21.40 18.49 -4.63
N LEU A 78 21.22 17.39 -5.37
CA LEU A 78 20.59 16.18 -4.88
C LEU A 78 21.53 15.31 -4.01
N GLY A 79 22.80 15.67 -3.85
CA GLY A 79 23.79 14.83 -3.17
C GLY A 79 24.30 13.67 -4.02
N GLU A 80 24.23 13.80 -5.34
CA GLU A 80 24.61 12.81 -6.36
C GLU A 80 25.62 13.38 -7.36
N SER A 81 26.10 12.54 -8.27
CA SER A 81 26.93 12.97 -9.40
C SER A 81 26.25 12.63 -10.72
N LEU A 82 26.75 13.19 -11.82
CA LEU A 82 26.34 12.74 -13.15
C LEU A 82 26.68 11.25 -13.32
N TYR A 83 25.76 10.50 -13.93
CA TYR A 83 25.99 9.09 -14.22
C TYR A 83 27.24 8.90 -15.08
N SER A 84 28.07 7.91 -14.74
CA SER A 84 29.32 7.60 -15.45
C SER A 84 29.35 6.11 -15.83
N PRO A 85 29.34 5.76 -17.13
CA PRO A 85 29.57 4.40 -17.63
C PRO A 85 30.84 3.72 -17.10
N GLU A 86 31.88 4.50 -16.78
CA GLU A 86 33.14 3.99 -16.24
C GLU A 86 33.04 3.57 -14.77
N LEU A 87 32.12 4.17 -14.01
CA LEU A 87 31.88 3.83 -12.59
C LEU A 87 30.78 2.79 -12.44
N ILE A 88 29.71 2.92 -13.23
CA ILE A 88 28.56 2.02 -13.24
C ILE A 88 28.29 1.66 -14.69
N SER A 89 28.64 0.43 -15.09
CA SER A 89 28.51 -0.03 -16.48
C SER A 89 27.10 0.22 -17.03
N THR A 90 26.99 0.73 -18.26
CA THR A 90 25.70 0.93 -18.94
C THR A 90 24.90 -0.36 -19.07
N SER A 91 25.56 -1.52 -19.13
CA SER A 91 24.88 -2.82 -19.11
C SER A 91 24.11 -3.07 -17.82
N SER A 92 24.59 -2.57 -16.68
CA SER A 92 23.95 -2.78 -15.37
C SER A 92 22.64 -2.02 -15.24
N ILE A 93 22.52 -0.84 -15.85
CA ILE A 93 21.31 0.00 -15.85
C ILE A 93 20.47 -0.17 -17.11
N LYS A 94 20.74 -1.19 -17.94
CA LYS A 94 20.08 -1.36 -19.24
C LYS A 94 18.55 -1.39 -19.11
N SER A 95 18.00 -2.14 -18.15
CA SER A 95 16.55 -2.18 -17.92
C SER A 95 15.95 -0.81 -17.57
N ASN A 96 16.71 0.05 -16.87
CA ASN A 96 16.26 1.41 -16.57
C ASN A 96 16.16 2.25 -17.86
N LEU A 97 17.14 2.12 -18.74
CA LEU A 97 17.19 2.85 -20.02
C LEU A 97 16.13 2.32 -21.01
N ASP A 98 15.94 1.00 -21.07
CA ASP A 98 14.86 0.37 -21.84
C ASP A 98 13.48 0.83 -21.34
N TYR A 99 13.31 0.98 -20.02
CA TYR A 99 12.12 1.54 -19.42
C TYR A 99 11.87 3.01 -19.81
N LEU A 100 12.93 3.82 -19.89
CA LEU A 100 12.83 5.19 -20.39
C LEU A 100 12.41 5.23 -21.87
N ILE A 101 12.95 4.35 -22.71
CA ILE A 101 12.53 4.22 -24.12
C ILE A 101 11.06 3.79 -24.21
N TYR A 102 10.62 2.87 -23.35
CA TYR A 102 9.22 2.45 -23.28
C TYR A 102 8.31 3.63 -22.90
N ARG A 103 8.70 4.47 -21.94
CA ARG A 103 7.93 5.64 -21.51
C ARG A 103 7.92 6.76 -22.55
N SER A 104 9.06 7.06 -23.20
CA SER A 104 9.14 8.16 -24.19
C SER A 104 8.24 7.93 -25.41
N ARG A 105 7.99 6.67 -25.78
CA ARG A 105 7.02 6.31 -26.84
C ARG A 105 5.57 6.63 -26.45
N ARG A 106 5.27 6.76 -25.16
CA ARG A 106 3.92 6.96 -24.62
C ARG A 106 3.70 8.36 -24.04
N SER A 107 4.77 9.09 -23.73
CA SER A 107 4.71 10.45 -23.25
C SER A 107 5.45 11.42 -24.17
N SER A 108 4.72 12.44 -24.64
CA SER A 108 5.28 13.53 -25.45
C SER A 108 6.22 14.47 -24.68
N SER A 109 6.31 14.36 -23.34
CA SER A 109 7.16 15.21 -22.48
C SER A 109 8.62 14.75 -22.45
N LEU A 110 8.86 13.43 -22.55
CA LEU A 110 10.17 12.80 -22.73
C LEU A 110 10.59 12.86 -24.22
N GLY A 111 10.40 14.03 -24.85
CA GLY A 111 10.59 14.26 -26.28
C GLY A 111 12.03 14.10 -26.78
N THR A 112 12.99 13.87 -25.90
CA THR A 112 14.40 13.68 -26.24
C THR A 112 14.90 12.30 -25.82
N THR A 113 15.55 11.64 -26.76
CA THR A 113 16.25 10.36 -26.58
C THR A 113 17.64 10.54 -26.01
N THR A 114 18.09 11.76 -25.76
CA THR A 114 19.49 12.07 -25.43
C THR A 114 19.55 12.65 -24.03
N LEU A 115 20.41 12.10 -23.17
CA LEU A 115 20.55 12.51 -21.77
C LEU A 115 21.99 12.92 -21.46
N TRP A 116 22.18 13.97 -20.66
CA TRP A 116 23.49 14.34 -20.14
C TRP A 116 24.02 13.29 -19.17
N ILE A 117 25.30 12.96 -19.32
CA ILE A 117 26.06 12.07 -18.44
C ILE A 117 27.42 12.68 -18.12
N ALA A 118 28.17 12.08 -17.19
CA ALA A 118 29.49 12.57 -16.82
C ALA A 118 30.43 12.56 -18.04
N PRO A 119 31.38 13.51 -18.17
CA PRO A 119 32.46 13.44 -19.14
C PRO A 119 33.29 12.16 -19.01
N SER A 120 33.98 11.79 -20.09
CA SER A 120 34.97 10.71 -20.02
C SER A 120 36.15 11.13 -19.13
N PRO A 121 36.70 10.26 -18.26
CA PRO A 121 37.93 10.54 -17.53
C PRO A 121 39.12 10.89 -18.44
N LYS A 122 39.09 10.43 -19.69
CA LYS A 122 40.13 10.74 -20.70
C LYS A 122 40.00 12.15 -21.27
N ASN A 123 38.79 12.72 -21.29
CA ASN A 123 38.45 14.02 -21.86
C ASN A 123 37.49 14.78 -20.92
N PRO A 124 37.93 15.20 -19.72
CA PRO A 124 37.04 15.74 -18.68
C PRO A 124 36.38 17.08 -19.06
N SER A 125 36.93 17.79 -20.04
CA SER A 125 36.41 19.08 -20.53
C SER A 125 35.34 18.93 -21.61
N VAL A 126 35.08 17.72 -22.11
CA VAL A 126 34.14 17.49 -23.22
C VAL A 126 32.84 16.90 -22.67
N PRO A 127 31.69 17.61 -22.82
CA PRO A 127 30.39 17.08 -22.44
C PRO A 127 30.06 15.78 -23.17
N ARG A 128 29.31 14.90 -22.50
CA ARG A 128 28.96 13.58 -23.01
C ARG A 128 27.48 13.29 -22.80
N VAL A 129 26.90 12.57 -23.76
CA VAL A 129 25.50 12.15 -23.69
C VAL A 129 25.36 10.64 -23.86
N ILE A 130 24.23 10.13 -23.38
CA ILE A 130 23.71 8.82 -23.76
C ILE A 130 22.48 9.02 -24.65
N ASP A 131 22.52 8.41 -25.84
CA ASP A 131 21.44 8.41 -26.82
C ASP A 131 20.66 7.09 -26.73
N LEU A 132 19.35 7.21 -26.56
CA LEU A 132 18.36 6.17 -26.37
C LEU A 132 17.47 6.09 -27.61
N SER A 133 17.99 5.53 -28.69
CA SER A 133 17.29 5.46 -29.98
C SER A 133 15.88 4.87 -29.83
N PRO A 134 14.88 5.34 -30.60
CA PRO A 134 13.58 4.68 -30.68
C PRO A 134 13.69 3.21 -31.10
N SER A 135 14.76 2.80 -31.79
CA SER A 135 15.04 1.39 -32.14
C SER A 135 15.55 0.54 -30.97
N GLY A 136 15.75 1.11 -29.78
CA GLY A 136 16.32 0.42 -28.61
C GLY A 136 17.86 0.43 -28.56
N ARG A 137 18.52 1.10 -29.51
CA ARG A 137 19.98 1.25 -29.51
C ARG A 137 20.39 2.30 -28.47
N ILE A 138 21.28 1.89 -27.56
CA ILE A 138 21.90 2.76 -26.57
C ILE A 138 23.33 3.07 -27.03
N SER A 139 23.69 4.34 -27.14
CA SER A 139 25.06 4.75 -27.49
C SER A 139 25.51 5.92 -26.63
N VAL A 140 26.81 5.95 -26.34
CA VAL A 140 27.45 7.06 -25.63
C VAL A 140 28.29 7.85 -26.61
N SER A 141 28.12 9.17 -26.63
CA SER A 141 28.79 10.05 -27.59
C SER A 141 29.26 11.36 -26.94
N GLU A 142 30.42 11.87 -27.38
CA GLU A 142 30.93 13.19 -26.99
C GLU A 142 30.24 14.29 -27.80
N VAL A 143 29.88 15.39 -27.14
CA VAL A 143 29.26 16.55 -27.80
C VAL A 143 30.36 17.54 -28.18
N ARG A 144 30.78 17.53 -29.45
CA ARG A 144 31.86 18.40 -29.95
C ARG A 144 31.39 19.85 -30.19
N SER A 145 32.28 20.80 -29.87
CA SER A 145 32.08 22.24 -30.02
C SER A 145 31.87 22.63 -31.49
N GLY A 146 30.78 23.38 -31.75
CA GLY A 146 30.29 23.74 -33.09
C GLY A 146 28.76 23.70 -33.21
N LYS A 147 28.11 22.88 -32.37
CA LYS A 147 26.64 22.83 -32.15
C LYS A 147 26.24 22.92 -30.66
N GLY A 148 27.21 23.07 -29.76
CA GLY A 148 27.11 22.64 -28.36
C GLY A 148 27.15 23.71 -27.27
N GLN A 149 27.00 25.02 -27.57
CA GLN A 149 26.84 26.02 -26.50
C GLN A 149 25.38 26.30 -26.11
N ALA A 150 24.41 25.79 -26.88
CA ALA A 150 22.97 25.95 -26.63
C ALA A 150 22.21 24.61 -26.57
N ALA A 151 22.91 23.47 -26.51
CA ALA A 151 22.25 22.18 -26.40
C ALA A 151 21.78 21.96 -24.96
N GLU A 152 20.51 21.63 -24.80
CA GLU A 152 19.90 21.31 -23.52
C GLU A 152 19.32 19.90 -23.61
N TYR A 153 19.62 19.07 -22.61
CA TYR A 153 19.13 17.69 -22.52
C TYR A 153 18.71 17.37 -21.09
N PRO A 154 17.78 16.44 -20.88
CA PRO A 154 17.49 15.89 -19.57
C PRO A 154 18.76 15.27 -18.95
N VAL A 155 18.81 15.16 -17.63
CA VAL A 155 20.04 14.80 -16.91
C VAL A 155 19.88 13.45 -16.22
N LEU A 156 20.88 12.59 -16.40
CA LEU A 156 20.97 11.32 -15.70
C LEU A 156 22.00 11.42 -14.57
N CYS A 157 21.53 11.36 -13.33
CA CYS A 157 22.37 11.35 -12.14
C CYS A 157 22.49 9.92 -11.58
N THR A 158 23.51 9.70 -10.74
CA THR A 158 23.55 8.53 -9.86
C THR A 158 22.37 8.53 -8.87
N GLN A 159 22.04 7.36 -8.33
CA GLN A 159 21.15 7.22 -7.18
C GLN A 159 21.85 6.35 -6.14
N THR A 160 22.49 7.00 -5.18
CA THR A 160 23.34 6.35 -4.18
C THR A 160 22.70 6.29 -2.80
N ALA A 161 21.48 6.84 -2.62
CA ALA A 161 20.72 6.71 -1.38
C ALA A 161 20.65 5.24 -0.92
N PRO A 162 20.78 4.95 0.38
CA PRO A 162 20.76 3.58 0.88
C PRO A 162 19.37 2.95 0.75
N PHE A 163 19.29 1.63 0.84
CA PHE A 163 18.00 0.94 0.95
C PHE A 163 17.42 1.15 2.35
N SER A 164 16.11 1.36 2.42
CA SER A 164 15.35 1.26 3.67
C SER A 164 15.06 -0.20 4.01
N SER A 165 15.00 -0.53 5.30
CA SER A 165 14.52 -1.82 5.82
C SER A 165 13.40 -1.62 6.85
N ASN A 166 12.94 -2.70 7.47
CA ASN A 166 12.04 -2.63 8.62
C ASN A 166 12.69 -2.05 9.88
N GLN A 167 14.02 -1.96 9.93
CA GLN A 167 14.78 -1.49 11.09
C GLN A 167 15.44 -0.12 10.87
N ALA A 168 15.80 0.22 9.63
CA ALA A 168 16.61 1.40 9.34
C ALA A 168 16.12 2.16 8.11
N GLN A 169 16.15 3.49 8.21
CA GLN A 169 15.89 4.43 7.12
C GLN A 169 16.84 5.62 7.29
N ASP A 170 17.63 5.95 6.25
CA ASP A 170 18.54 7.10 6.29
C ASP A 170 17.79 8.37 5.87
N LYS A 171 17.58 9.26 6.84
CA LYS A 171 16.81 10.50 6.71
C LYS A 171 17.72 11.74 6.77
N SER A 172 19.03 11.53 6.65
CA SER A 172 20.01 12.61 6.68
C SER A 172 19.72 13.66 5.61
N GLU A 173 20.12 14.91 5.88
CA GLU A 173 19.84 16.07 5.00
C GLU A 173 20.25 15.82 3.54
N LYS A 174 21.30 15.03 3.31
CA LYS A 174 21.76 14.61 1.98
C LYS A 174 20.67 13.96 1.13
N TRP A 175 19.76 13.21 1.76
CA TRP A 175 18.71 12.46 1.07
C TRP A 175 17.35 13.15 1.10
N GLN A 176 17.24 14.31 1.75
CA GLN A 176 15.98 15.02 1.87
C GLN A 176 15.53 15.64 0.55
N VAL A 177 14.22 15.73 0.37
CA VAL A 177 13.59 16.32 -0.82
C VAL A 177 12.33 17.10 -0.42
N GLY A 178 12.10 18.25 -1.04
CA GLY A 178 10.93 19.10 -0.81
C GLY A 178 9.80 18.86 -1.83
N VAL A 179 8.55 19.03 -1.38
CA VAL A 179 7.35 19.15 -2.23
C VAL A 179 6.53 20.35 -1.77
N GLU A 180 6.36 21.33 -2.64
CA GLU A 180 5.67 22.59 -2.33
C GLU A 180 4.15 22.56 -2.63
N GLY A 181 3.41 23.44 -1.96
CA GLY A 181 1.99 23.70 -2.22
C GLY A 181 1.04 22.63 -1.66
N VAL A 182 1.54 21.75 -0.80
CA VAL A 182 0.71 20.76 -0.10
C VAL A 182 -0.19 21.50 0.89
N ASN A 183 -1.45 21.07 1.03
CA ASN A 183 -2.41 21.68 1.96
C ASN A 183 -2.51 23.22 1.82
N GLY A 184 -2.47 23.72 0.58
CA GLY A 184 -2.48 25.15 0.28
C GLY A 184 -1.08 25.71 0.03
N ASN A 185 -0.29 25.95 1.07
CA ASN A 185 1.02 26.61 0.99
C ASN A 185 2.14 25.92 1.80
N GLU A 186 1.98 24.67 2.22
CA GLU A 186 3.02 23.93 2.94
C GLU A 186 4.09 23.41 1.97
N LYS A 187 5.35 23.46 2.39
CA LYS A 187 6.47 22.72 1.79
C LYS A 187 6.76 21.50 2.66
N VAL A 188 6.43 20.32 2.17
CA VAL A 188 6.69 19.07 2.88
C VAL A 188 8.11 18.61 2.57
N ILE A 189 8.90 18.35 3.62
CA ILE A 189 10.25 17.81 3.52
C ILE A 189 10.20 16.30 3.77
N GLY A 190 10.34 15.52 2.72
CA GLY A 190 10.51 14.07 2.78
C GLY A 190 11.98 13.69 2.57
N PHE A 191 12.21 12.41 2.28
CA PHE A 191 13.52 11.90 1.90
C PHE A 191 13.38 10.85 0.80
N ARG A 192 14.49 10.49 0.16
CA ARG A 192 14.52 9.39 -0.79
C ARG A 192 15.39 8.26 -0.26
N ASP A 193 14.99 7.04 -0.56
CA ASP A 193 15.87 5.88 -0.45
C ASP A 193 16.24 5.37 -1.86
N ARG A 194 16.88 4.21 -1.93
CA ARG A 194 17.24 3.58 -3.20
C ARG A 194 16.06 3.35 -4.14
N LEU A 195 14.85 3.15 -3.59
CA LEU A 195 13.66 2.71 -4.35
C LEU A 195 12.70 3.86 -4.67
N SER A 196 12.53 4.82 -3.77
CA SER A 196 11.40 5.76 -3.83
C SER A 196 11.66 7.06 -3.06
N PHE A 197 10.89 8.10 -3.40
CA PHE A 197 10.67 9.25 -2.53
C PHE A 197 9.61 8.92 -1.48
N ARG A 198 9.81 9.40 -0.26
CA ARG A 198 9.05 9.00 0.94
C ARG A 198 8.65 10.23 1.73
N PHE A 199 7.35 10.33 2.04
CA PHE A 199 6.77 11.40 2.83
C PHE A 199 5.86 10.77 3.88
N LEU A 200 6.35 10.72 5.11
CA LEU A 200 5.74 10.00 6.22
C LEU A 200 5.04 10.98 7.16
N GLY A 201 3.91 10.58 7.75
CA GLY A 201 3.24 11.38 8.78
C GLY A 201 2.58 12.66 8.26
N LEU A 202 2.07 12.67 7.03
CA LEU A 202 1.39 13.83 6.46
C LEU A 202 -0.01 13.97 7.02
N ARG A 203 -0.33 15.13 7.57
CA ARG A 203 -1.65 15.40 8.14
C ARG A 203 -2.69 15.57 7.04
N TYR A 204 -3.75 14.76 7.08
CA TYR A 204 -4.91 14.92 6.20
C TYR A 204 -6.15 15.50 6.92
N ALA A 205 -6.17 15.46 8.25
CA ALA A 205 -7.18 16.10 9.10
C ALA A 205 -6.56 16.60 10.41
N ARG A 206 -7.16 17.65 11.00
CA ARG A 206 -6.84 18.03 12.40
C ARG A 206 -7.41 16.98 13.35
N LYS A 207 -6.85 16.85 14.56
CA LYS A 207 -7.48 16.08 15.64
C LYS A 207 -8.93 16.56 15.83
N PRO A 208 -9.93 15.73 15.52
CA PRO A 208 -11.32 16.10 15.73
C PRO A 208 -11.65 16.06 17.23
N GLU A 209 -12.71 16.77 17.65
CA GLU A 209 -13.30 16.48 18.95
C GLU A 209 -13.81 15.02 18.92
N ARG A 210 -13.72 14.30 20.04
CA ARG A 210 -14.19 12.92 20.10
C ARG A 210 -15.66 12.82 19.69
N PHE A 211 -15.94 11.76 18.95
CA PHE A 211 -17.27 11.46 18.41
C PHE A 211 -17.81 12.58 17.51
N THR A 212 -16.90 13.19 16.73
CA THR A 212 -17.22 14.10 15.62
C THR A 212 -16.48 13.68 14.36
N TYR A 213 -17.01 14.05 13.20
CA TYR A 213 -16.39 13.75 11.91
C TYR A 213 -15.16 14.64 11.68
N SER A 214 -14.13 14.06 11.06
CA SER A 214 -12.95 14.82 10.65
C SER A 214 -13.28 15.81 9.53
N THR A 215 -12.48 16.86 9.44
CA THR A 215 -12.54 17.86 8.37
C THR A 215 -11.21 17.88 7.64
N LEU A 216 -11.28 18.00 6.31
CA LEU A 216 -10.09 18.05 5.46
C LEU A 216 -9.11 19.14 5.91
N TYR A 217 -7.87 18.75 6.17
CA TYR A 217 -6.79 19.66 6.51
C TYR A 217 -6.30 20.40 5.27
N ARG A 218 -6.34 21.74 5.33
CA ARG A 218 -5.82 22.64 4.28
C ARG A 218 -4.82 23.65 4.86
N GLY A 219 -4.09 23.24 5.91
CA GLY A 219 -3.15 24.13 6.60
C GLY A 219 -3.82 25.43 7.07
N ASP A 220 -3.16 26.54 6.79
CA ASP A 220 -3.63 27.90 7.04
C ASP A 220 -4.43 28.48 5.84
N GLY A 221 -4.93 27.62 4.95
CA GLY A 221 -5.74 28.02 3.81
C GLY A 221 -4.98 28.82 2.76
N GLY A 222 -3.67 28.64 2.67
CA GLY A 222 -2.79 29.40 1.78
C GLY A 222 -2.53 30.86 2.20
N LYS A 223 -3.01 31.27 3.39
CA LYS A 223 -2.76 32.61 3.94
C LYS A 223 -1.45 32.57 4.73
N GLY A 224 -0.51 33.44 4.37
CA GLY A 224 0.78 33.58 5.06
C GLY A 224 1.97 33.01 4.28
N LYS A 225 3.15 33.11 4.90
CA LYS A 225 4.41 32.61 4.32
C LYS A 225 4.35 31.08 4.17
N GLN A 226 5.05 30.54 3.17
CA GLN A 226 5.23 29.09 3.00
C GLN A 226 5.75 28.49 4.31
N LYS A 227 5.08 27.44 4.78
CA LYS A 227 5.42 26.75 6.02
C LYS A 227 6.11 25.43 5.69
N GLU A 228 7.32 25.24 6.19
CA GLU A 228 7.99 23.93 6.08
C GLU A 228 7.38 22.96 7.09
N VAL A 229 7.06 21.76 6.62
CA VAL A 229 6.49 20.66 7.41
C VAL A 229 7.34 19.41 7.20
N SER A 230 7.76 18.78 8.29
CA SER A 230 8.52 17.53 8.22
C SER A 230 7.61 16.38 7.79
N GLY A 231 8.06 15.63 6.79
CA GLY A 231 7.53 14.34 6.35
C GLY A 231 8.56 13.22 6.50
N LEU A 232 9.46 13.33 7.49
CA LEU A 232 10.56 12.38 7.70
C LEU A 232 10.18 11.21 8.62
N GLU A 233 9.17 11.40 9.47
CA GLU A 233 8.74 10.43 10.49
C GLU A 233 7.29 10.02 10.30
N TYR A 234 6.97 8.78 10.64
CA TYR A 234 5.58 8.36 10.71
C TYR A 234 4.83 9.21 11.74
N GLY A 235 3.60 9.58 11.41
CA GLY A 235 2.70 10.21 12.37
C GLY A 235 2.28 9.22 13.45
N SER A 236 1.73 9.72 14.56
CA SER A 236 1.26 8.88 15.66
C SER A 236 0.20 7.89 15.19
N GLN A 237 0.25 6.68 15.75
CA GLN A 237 -0.79 5.68 15.59
C GLN A 237 -2.05 6.13 16.34
N CYS A 238 -3.23 5.72 15.89
CA CYS A 238 -4.45 5.97 16.66
C CYS A 238 -4.46 5.14 17.94
N VAL A 239 -5.03 5.71 19.02
CA VAL A 239 -5.22 5.01 20.29
C VAL A 239 -6.01 3.72 20.06
N GLN A 240 -5.48 2.62 20.58
CA GLN A 240 -6.01 1.27 20.45
C GLN A 240 -5.71 0.46 21.73
N GLY A 241 -6.22 -0.78 21.82
CA GLY A 241 -6.00 -1.62 23.00
C GLY A 241 -4.51 -1.83 23.31
N GLY A 242 -4.14 -1.83 24.59
CA GLY A 242 -2.76 -2.08 25.06
C GLY A 242 -1.89 -0.83 25.29
N GLY A 243 -2.34 0.37 24.91
CA GLY A 243 -1.77 1.65 25.36
C GLY A 243 -0.26 1.83 25.11
N GLY A 244 0.23 1.43 23.93
CA GLY A 244 1.66 1.42 23.61
C GLY A 244 2.26 2.80 23.30
N ALA A 245 3.59 2.90 23.39
CA ALA A 245 4.33 4.09 22.97
C ALA A 245 4.06 4.43 21.49
N GLY A 246 3.88 5.72 21.17
CA GLY A 246 3.63 6.19 19.81
C GLY A 246 2.15 6.29 19.39
N GLN A 247 1.21 5.99 20.29
CA GLN A 247 -0.23 6.22 20.09
C GLN A 247 -0.65 7.64 20.52
N SER A 248 -1.63 8.22 19.81
CA SER A 248 -2.22 9.52 20.11
C SER A 248 -3.64 9.61 19.55
N GLU A 249 -4.49 10.46 20.13
CA GLU A 249 -5.76 10.84 19.48
C GLU A 249 -5.54 11.79 18.29
N ASP A 250 -4.42 12.52 18.30
CA ASP A 250 -3.94 13.22 17.12
C ASP A 250 -3.21 12.23 16.22
N CYS A 251 -3.96 11.48 15.41
CA CYS A 251 -3.43 10.35 14.62
C CYS A 251 -3.83 10.37 13.13
N LEU A 252 -4.55 11.39 12.66
CA LEU A 252 -5.08 11.46 11.28
C LEU A 252 -3.99 11.88 10.28
N PHE A 253 -3.06 10.95 10.09
CA PHE A 253 -1.90 11.05 9.21
C PHE A 253 -1.94 9.99 8.11
N LEU A 254 -1.24 10.27 7.02
CA LEU A 254 -1.00 9.34 5.92
C LEU A 254 0.47 9.36 5.49
N ASN A 255 0.88 8.32 4.78
CA ASN A 255 2.24 8.14 4.27
C ASN A 255 2.19 7.99 2.75
N VAL A 256 3.14 8.59 2.03
CA VAL A 256 3.23 8.55 0.57
C VAL A 256 4.58 8.00 0.13
N TRP A 257 4.56 6.99 -0.75
CA TRP A 257 5.72 6.48 -1.48
C TRP A 257 5.50 6.69 -2.97
N THR A 258 6.49 7.27 -3.65
CA THR A 258 6.37 7.58 -5.08
C THR A 258 7.70 7.44 -5.82
N PRO A 259 7.71 6.92 -7.06
CA PRO A 259 8.90 6.94 -7.91
C PRO A 259 9.08 8.28 -8.66
N TYR A 260 8.11 9.20 -8.60
CA TYR A 260 8.05 10.40 -9.45
C TYR A 260 7.56 11.63 -8.68
N LEU A 261 8.27 12.75 -8.84
CA LEU A 261 7.89 14.06 -8.31
C LEU A 261 7.87 15.10 -9.44
N PRO A 262 6.71 15.70 -9.77
CA PRO A 262 6.62 16.71 -10.82
C PRO A 262 7.02 18.10 -10.32
N ALA A 263 7.60 18.91 -11.21
CA ALA A 263 7.76 20.34 -11.02
C ALA A 263 6.40 21.07 -11.08
N ALA A 264 6.33 22.26 -10.48
CA ALA A 264 5.13 23.09 -10.44
C ALA A 264 4.68 23.45 -11.85
N GLY A 265 3.38 23.32 -12.11
CA GLY A 265 2.79 23.51 -13.44
C GLY A 265 2.76 22.25 -14.31
N HIS A 266 3.54 21.21 -13.98
CA HIS A 266 3.46 19.89 -14.64
C HIS A 266 2.46 18.96 -13.90
N GLY A 267 2.37 19.08 -12.57
CA GLY A 267 1.42 18.33 -11.73
C GLY A 267 0.09 19.04 -11.38
N GLY A 268 -0.14 20.29 -11.81
CA GLY A 268 -1.24 21.14 -11.31
C GLY A 268 -2.32 21.54 -12.33
N LYS A 269 -3.60 21.34 -11.96
CA LYS A 269 -4.91 21.67 -12.61
C LYS A 269 -5.06 21.38 -14.12
N LYS A 270 -6.25 20.90 -14.53
CA LYS A 270 -6.66 20.87 -15.95
C LYS A 270 -6.52 22.29 -16.53
N GLY A 271 -5.46 22.55 -17.28
CA GLY A 271 -5.31 23.76 -18.07
C GLY A 271 -6.01 23.59 -19.41
N LYS A 272 -6.73 24.62 -19.88
CA LYS A 272 -7.08 24.72 -21.29
C LYS A 272 -5.77 24.91 -22.07
N GLY A 273 -5.47 24.03 -23.01
CA GLY A 273 -4.37 24.22 -23.96
C GLY A 273 -4.55 25.52 -24.76
N LYS A 274 -3.48 25.97 -25.43
CA LYS A 274 -3.54 27.14 -26.33
C LYS A 274 -4.58 27.00 -27.45
N ASP A 275 -5.03 25.77 -27.72
CA ASP A 275 -5.99 25.41 -28.76
C ASP A 275 -7.34 24.90 -28.23
N GLY A 276 -7.64 25.10 -26.93
CA GLY A 276 -8.91 24.68 -26.33
C GLY A 276 -8.99 23.21 -25.90
N ASP A 277 -8.02 22.38 -26.27
CA ASP A 277 -7.93 20.98 -25.82
C ASP A 277 -7.54 20.87 -24.34
N GLU A 278 -8.17 19.93 -23.61
CA GLU A 278 -7.80 19.62 -22.23
C GLU A 278 -6.35 19.12 -22.16
N LYS A 279 -5.43 19.87 -21.52
CA LYS A 279 -4.11 19.31 -21.19
C LYS A 279 -4.31 18.19 -20.17
N LYS A 280 -4.23 16.92 -20.63
CA LYS A 280 -4.05 15.77 -19.74
C LYS A 280 -2.90 16.04 -18.79
N ARG A 281 -3.02 15.65 -17.52
CA ARG A 281 -1.92 15.68 -16.55
C ARG A 281 -0.90 14.63 -16.99
N LYS A 282 0.03 15.02 -17.85
CA LYS A 282 0.97 14.09 -18.49
C LYS A 282 1.89 13.52 -17.41
N ASP A 283 2.19 12.22 -17.49
CA ASP A 283 3.13 11.48 -16.64
C ASP A 283 2.77 11.24 -15.16
N LEU A 284 1.63 11.71 -14.64
CA LEU A 284 1.20 11.29 -13.30
C LEU A 284 0.94 9.78 -13.23
N ARG A 285 1.24 9.17 -12.08
CA ARG A 285 1.12 7.72 -11.86
C ARG A 285 -0.19 7.34 -11.18
N PRO A 286 -0.81 6.21 -11.54
CA PRO A 286 -1.96 5.68 -10.82
C PRO A 286 -1.67 5.55 -9.32
N VAL A 287 -2.70 5.76 -8.49
CA VAL A 287 -2.57 5.87 -7.04
C VAL A 287 -3.23 4.66 -6.37
N ALA A 288 -2.48 3.95 -5.54
CA ALA A 288 -2.97 2.89 -4.67
C ALA A 288 -3.17 3.46 -3.26
N VAL A 289 -4.40 3.43 -2.72
CA VAL A 289 -4.70 3.89 -1.36
C VAL A 289 -4.98 2.67 -0.47
N TRP A 290 -4.05 2.39 0.44
CA TRP A 290 -4.07 1.30 1.39
C TRP A 290 -4.86 1.65 2.65
N ILE A 291 -5.81 0.78 3.01
CA ILE A 291 -6.61 0.84 4.23
C ILE A 291 -6.29 -0.41 5.06
N HIS A 292 -5.62 -0.22 6.18
CA HIS A 292 -5.18 -1.34 7.02
C HIS A 292 -6.36 -2.06 7.71
N GLY A 293 -6.17 -3.36 7.96
CA GLY A 293 -7.06 -4.19 8.77
C GLY A 293 -6.87 -4.00 10.27
N GLY A 294 -7.25 -5.02 11.06
CA GLY A 294 -7.19 -4.99 12.53
C GLY A 294 -8.56 -4.90 13.20
N ALA A 295 -9.56 -5.58 12.65
CA ALA A 295 -10.91 -5.71 13.22
C ALA A 295 -11.66 -4.40 13.53
N PHE A 296 -11.22 -3.26 12.96
CA PHE A 296 -11.60 -1.89 13.35
C PHE A 296 -11.18 -1.48 14.76
N THR A 297 -10.38 -2.27 15.47
CA THR A 297 -9.93 -2.00 16.85
C THR A 297 -8.43 -1.75 16.97
N SER A 298 -7.63 -2.18 15.99
CA SER A 298 -6.18 -2.07 15.97
C SER A 298 -5.64 -1.83 14.55
N GLY A 299 -4.32 -1.60 14.45
CA GLY A 299 -3.60 -1.41 13.19
C GLY A 299 -3.04 0.00 13.01
N THR A 300 -2.20 0.16 11.98
CA THR A 300 -1.56 1.44 11.64
C THR A 300 -1.04 1.45 10.21
N SER A 301 -1.05 2.61 9.56
CA SER A 301 -0.39 2.85 8.26
C SER A 301 1.14 2.79 8.29
N SER A 302 1.74 2.72 9.48
CA SER A 302 3.19 2.63 9.68
C SER A 302 3.71 1.18 9.81
N ASP A 303 2.84 0.17 9.66
CA ASP A 303 3.26 -1.23 9.71
C ASP A 303 4.20 -1.54 8.55
N SER A 304 5.36 -2.10 8.88
CA SER A 304 6.39 -2.38 7.89
C SER A 304 6.01 -3.50 6.91
N THR A 305 5.06 -4.37 7.27
CA THR A 305 4.55 -5.46 6.42
C THR A 305 4.11 -4.95 5.06
N PHE A 306 3.46 -3.80 5.04
CA PHE A 306 2.89 -3.16 3.84
C PHE A 306 3.53 -1.80 3.54
N ASP A 307 4.84 -1.67 3.80
CA ASP A 307 5.61 -0.53 3.32
C ASP A 307 5.50 -0.41 1.79
N GLY A 308 5.16 0.78 1.30
CA GLY A 308 4.82 1.01 -0.11
C GLY A 308 6.01 1.16 -1.06
N GLY A 309 7.26 1.17 -0.60
CA GLY A 309 8.43 1.49 -1.44
C GLY A 309 8.67 0.50 -2.58
N ASN A 310 8.47 -0.79 -2.34
CA ASN A 310 8.61 -1.83 -3.36
C ASN A 310 7.50 -1.73 -4.42
N MET A 311 6.24 -1.66 -4.00
CA MET A 311 5.09 -1.48 -4.90
C MET A 311 5.21 -0.18 -5.73
N ALA A 312 5.63 0.94 -5.12
CA ALA A 312 5.78 2.22 -5.82
C ALA A 312 6.84 2.14 -6.94
N SER A 313 8.02 1.59 -6.63
CA SER A 313 9.17 1.55 -7.54
C SER A 313 9.07 0.47 -8.62
N ARG A 314 8.62 -0.74 -8.24
CA ARG A 314 8.46 -1.88 -9.15
C ARG A 314 7.19 -1.74 -9.99
N GLY A 315 6.08 -1.36 -9.34
CA GLY A 315 4.77 -1.22 -9.97
C GLY A 315 4.60 0.08 -10.78
N ASP A 316 5.46 1.07 -10.59
CA ASP A 316 5.34 2.42 -11.18
C ASP A 316 4.00 3.10 -10.82
N VAL A 317 3.69 3.12 -9.53
CA VAL A 317 2.48 3.67 -8.93
C VAL A 317 2.83 4.59 -7.75
N VAL A 318 1.91 5.43 -7.33
CA VAL A 318 2.00 6.12 -6.02
C VAL A 318 1.24 5.31 -4.98
N VAL A 319 1.87 5.00 -3.85
CA VAL A 319 1.22 4.30 -2.74
C VAL A 319 0.94 5.28 -1.61
N VAL A 320 -0.29 5.27 -1.10
CA VAL A 320 -0.74 6.07 0.04
C VAL A 320 -1.27 5.12 1.12
N ALA A 321 -0.73 5.14 2.32
CA ALA A 321 -1.28 4.40 3.46
C ALA A 321 -1.85 5.37 4.51
N ILE A 322 -3.04 5.10 5.02
CA ILE A 322 -3.78 6.02 5.90
C ILE A 322 -3.98 5.44 7.30
N ASN A 323 -3.80 6.25 8.34
CA ASN A 323 -4.39 5.98 9.65
C ASN A 323 -5.85 6.43 9.64
N TYR A 324 -6.71 5.77 10.40
CA TYR A 324 -8.09 6.19 10.68
C TYR A 324 -8.42 5.85 12.14
N ARG A 325 -9.37 6.56 12.77
CA ARG A 325 -9.73 6.26 14.17
C ARG A 325 -10.30 4.85 14.30
N LEU A 326 -9.92 4.17 15.37
CA LEU A 326 -10.24 2.78 15.69
C LEU A 326 -11.09 2.69 16.95
N SER A 327 -11.67 1.51 17.17
CA SER A 327 -12.37 1.13 18.39
C SER A 327 -13.50 2.12 18.72
N THR A 328 -13.85 2.26 19.99
CA THR A 328 -14.90 3.17 20.46
C THR A 328 -14.70 4.61 19.96
N LEU A 329 -13.46 5.09 19.86
CA LEU A 329 -13.14 6.43 19.37
C LEU A 329 -13.47 6.63 17.88
N GLY A 330 -13.44 5.57 17.09
CA GLY A 330 -13.74 5.58 15.66
C GLY A 330 -15.17 5.17 15.32
N PHE A 331 -15.82 4.33 16.13
CA PHE A 331 -17.02 3.62 15.68
C PHE A 331 -18.24 3.73 16.60
N LEU A 332 -18.13 4.33 17.80
CA LEU A 332 -19.26 4.42 18.72
C LEU A 332 -20.48 5.14 18.10
N ALA A 333 -21.61 4.44 18.02
CA ALA A 333 -22.94 5.03 17.89
C ALA A 333 -23.78 4.88 19.17
N LEU A 334 -24.60 5.89 19.46
CA LEU A 334 -25.61 5.89 20.51
C LEU A 334 -26.94 6.40 19.95
N ALA A 335 -28.06 5.82 20.38
CA ALA A 335 -29.41 6.25 20.02
C ALA A 335 -29.82 7.57 20.74
N ASP A 336 -28.97 8.59 20.67
CA ASP A 336 -29.12 9.90 21.32
C ASP A 336 -29.31 11.05 20.30
N GLY A 337 -29.33 10.74 19.00
CA GLY A 337 -29.52 11.68 17.90
C GLY A 337 -28.29 12.52 17.54
N LYS A 338 -27.15 12.30 18.19
CA LYS A 338 -25.91 13.10 18.00
C LYS A 338 -24.65 12.24 17.82
N THR A 339 -24.63 11.02 18.37
CA THR A 339 -23.50 10.10 18.31
C THR A 339 -23.77 9.04 17.24
N ASN A 340 -23.45 9.35 15.99
CA ASN A 340 -23.94 8.58 14.84
C ASN A 340 -22.99 7.47 14.34
N GLY A 341 -21.86 7.23 15.01
CA GLY A 341 -20.88 6.23 14.59
C GLY A 341 -20.13 6.61 13.30
N ASN A 342 -19.44 5.64 12.70
CA ASN A 342 -18.69 5.77 11.44
C ASN A 342 -17.65 6.90 11.38
N TYR A 343 -17.11 7.38 12.50
CA TYR A 343 -16.08 8.43 12.50
C TYR A 343 -14.79 7.96 11.80
N GLY A 344 -14.40 6.71 12.03
CA GLY A 344 -13.27 6.06 11.34
C GLY A 344 -13.49 5.93 9.83
N LEU A 345 -14.71 5.56 9.40
CA LEU A 345 -15.07 5.57 7.97
C LEU A 345 -15.04 7.01 7.40
N GLY A 346 -15.50 7.99 8.16
CA GLY A 346 -15.43 9.40 7.82
C GLY A 346 -13.99 9.91 7.66
N ASP A 347 -13.07 9.43 8.49
CA ASP A 347 -11.64 9.72 8.36
C ASP A 347 -11.06 9.18 7.06
N GLN A 348 -11.44 7.97 6.66
CA GLN A 348 -11.03 7.38 5.38
C GLN A 348 -11.55 8.19 4.19
N VAL A 349 -12.80 8.66 4.23
CA VAL A 349 -13.35 9.58 3.21
C VAL A 349 -12.57 10.88 3.16
N THR A 350 -12.25 11.48 4.31
CA THR A 350 -11.44 12.71 4.38
C THR A 350 -10.04 12.48 3.80
N ALA A 351 -9.42 11.33 4.05
CA ALA A 351 -8.13 10.98 3.46
C ALA A 351 -8.21 10.84 1.93
N LEU A 352 -9.28 10.23 1.39
CA LEU A 352 -9.51 10.17 -0.06
C LEU A 352 -9.71 11.56 -0.69
N GLN A 353 -10.41 12.46 0.01
CA GLN A 353 -10.52 13.86 -0.41
C GLN A 353 -9.14 14.56 -0.41
N TRP A 354 -8.30 14.28 0.59
CA TRP A 354 -6.92 14.77 0.61
C TRP A 354 -6.11 14.27 -0.58
N VAL A 355 -6.21 12.98 -0.91
CA VAL A 355 -5.56 12.38 -2.08
C VAL A 355 -6.00 13.14 -3.34
N ARG A 356 -7.30 13.37 -3.52
CA ARG A 356 -7.83 14.14 -4.66
C ARG A 356 -7.26 15.56 -4.77
N GLU A 357 -7.05 16.26 -3.64
CA GLU A 357 -6.55 17.64 -3.62
C GLU A 357 -5.01 17.75 -3.72
N ASN A 358 -4.27 16.75 -3.26
CA ASN A 358 -2.83 16.88 -3.03
C ASN A 358 -1.95 15.88 -3.80
N ILE A 359 -2.44 14.69 -4.15
CA ILE A 359 -1.55 13.59 -4.60
C ILE A 359 -0.79 13.90 -5.91
N ALA A 360 -1.33 14.79 -6.74
CA ALA A 360 -0.66 15.23 -7.96
C ALA A 360 0.68 15.94 -7.72
N LYS A 361 0.86 16.54 -6.53
CA LYS A 361 2.14 17.15 -6.11
C LYS A 361 3.20 16.10 -5.77
N PHE A 362 2.75 14.89 -5.43
CA PHE A 362 3.58 13.72 -5.17
C PHE A 362 3.65 12.78 -6.40
N GLY A 363 3.28 13.29 -7.59
CA GLY A 363 3.33 12.55 -8.84
C GLY A 363 2.21 11.55 -9.08
N GLY A 364 1.17 11.54 -8.24
CA GLY A 364 0.01 10.65 -8.40
C GLY A 364 -1.13 11.27 -9.21
N ASP A 365 -1.81 10.47 -10.03
CA ASP A 365 -2.98 10.90 -10.78
C ASP A 365 -4.23 10.75 -9.90
N PRO A 366 -4.83 11.85 -9.41
CA PRO A 366 -6.02 11.74 -8.58
C PRO A 366 -7.20 11.14 -9.34
N ASP A 367 -7.24 11.22 -10.67
CA ASP A 367 -8.31 10.67 -11.52
C ASP A 367 -8.17 9.14 -11.74
N HIS A 368 -7.05 8.54 -11.35
CA HIS A 368 -6.80 7.09 -11.38
C HIS A 368 -6.39 6.57 -9.99
N VAL A 369 -7.36 6.58 -9.07
CA VAL A 369 -7.19 6.05 -7.69
C VAL A 369 -7.82 4.67 -7.59
N THR A 370 -7.08 3.71 -7.02
CA THR A 370 -7.56 2.39 -6.62
C THR A 370 -7.46 2.28 -5.11
N ILE A 371 -8.56 1.98 -4.43
CA ILE A 371 -8.55 1.69 -2.98
C ILE A 371 -8.35 0.19 -2.76
N PHE A 372 -7.58 -0.17 -1.75
CA PHE A 372 -7.38 -1.55 -1.37
C PHE A 372 -7.15 -1.69 0.12
N GLY A 373 -7.53 -2.84 0.67
CA GLY A 373 -7.43 -3.08 2.10
C GLY A 373 -7.68 -4.54 2.41
N GLN A 374 -7.19 -4.98 3.57
CA GLN A 374 -7.26 -6.37 4.01
C GLN A 374 -8.07 -6.51 5.29
N SER A 375 -8.84 -7.59 5.43
CA SER A 375 -9.66 -7.85 6.63
C SER A 375 -10.70 -6.73 6.88
N ALA A 376 -10.70 -6.09 8.05
CA ALA A 376 -11.48 -4.88 8.32
C ALA A 376 -11.20 -3.73 7.32
N GLY A 377 -10.00 -3.68 6.72
CA GLY A 377 -9.69 -2.79 5.61
C GLY A 377 -10.42 -3.17 4.32
N ALA A 378 -10.66 -4.45 4.06
CA ALA A 378 -11.52 -4.90 2.98
C ALA A 378 -13.00 -4.59 3.26
N GLY A 379 -13.44 -4.73 4.52
CA GLY A 379 -14.74 -4.25 4.98
C GLY A 379 -14.91 -2.74 4.80
N SER A 380 -13.84 -1.97 5.01
CA SER A 380 -13.78 -0.54 4.69
C SER A 380 -13.94 -0.29 3.20
N VAL A 381 -13.20 -1.01 2.34
CA VAL A 381 -13.34 -0.91 0.88
C VAL A 381 -14.79 -1.19 0.45
N ARG A 382 -15.42 -2.23 1.01
CA ARG A 382 -16.84 -2.55 0.76
C ARG A 382 -17.78 -1.42 1.21
N ALA A 383 -17.57 -0.86 2.39
CA ALA A 383 -18.35 0.26 2.91
C ALA A 383 -18.17 1.54 2.07
N LEU A 384 -16.95 1.80 1.60
CA LEU A 384 -16.64 2.91 0.72
C LEU A 384 -17.26 2.73 -0.68
N LEU A 385 -17.43 1.50 -1.18
CA LEU A 385 -18.19 1.22 -2.40
C LEU A 385 -19.69 1.52 -2.23
N ALA A 386 -20.22 1.31 -1.02
CA ALA A 386 -21.63 1.58 -0.67
C ALA A 386 -21.89 3.06 -0.37
N SER A 387 -20.88 3.81 0.06
CA SER A 387 -21.05 5.17 0.56
C SER A 387 -21.37 6.18 -0.55
N PRO A 388 -22.40 7.04 -0.41
CA PRO A 388 -22.60 8.15 -1.33
C PRO A 388 -21.51 9.22 -1.25
N LYS A 389 -20.75 9.29 -0.13
CA LYS A 389 -19.70 10.30 0.10
C LYS A 389 -18.42 10.05 -0.69
N THR A 390 -18.27 8.86 -1.27
CA THR A 390 -17.07 8.45 -2.01
C THR A 390 -17.26 8.50 -3.53
N LYS A 391 -18.45 8.89 -4.02
CA LYS A 391 -18.76 8.93 -5.44
C LYS A 391 -17.72 9.77 -6.19
N GLY A 392 -17.01 9.13 -7.11
CA GLY A 392 -15.99 9.76 -7.95
C GLY A 392 -14.62 9.97 -7.28
N LEU A 393 -14.39 9.45 -6.07
CA LEU A 393 -13.08 9.52 -5.41
C LEU A 393 -12.09 8.43 -5.87
N PHE A 394 -12.58 7.32 -6.42
CA PHE A 394 -11.76 6.22 -6.93
C PHE A 394 -12.39 5.53 -8.14
N LYS A 395 -11.61 4.68 -8.81
CA LYS A 395 -11.92 3.96 -10.06
C LYS A 395 -11.71 2.44 -9.96
N GLY A 396 -10.85 2.00 -9.05
CA GLY A 396 -10.62 0.59 -8.77
C GLY A 396 -10.82 0.26 -7.29
N ALA A 397 -11.17 -0.98 -7.00
CA ALA A 397 -11.27 -1.50 -5.63
C ALA A 397 -10.66 -2.90 -5.52
N ILE A 398 -9.87 -3.12 -4.46
CA ILE A 398 -9.30 -4.42 -4.10
C ILE A 398 -9.57 -4.76 -2.63
N PRO A 399 -10.72 -5.35 -2.31
CA PRO A 399 -10.96 -5.91 -0.98
C PRO A 399 -10.28 -7.29 -0.86
N LEU A 400 -9.19 -7.36 -0.07
CA LEU A 400 -8.43 -8.58 0.22
C LEU A 400 -9.04 -9.29 1.43
N SER A 401 -9.53 -10.52 1.26
CA SER A 401 -10.13 -11.32 2.34
C SER A 401 -11.28 -10.56 3.01
N ASN A 402 -12.29 -10.18 2.23
CA ASN A 402 -13.46 -9.46 2.75
C ASN A 402 -14.30 -10.35 3.67
N LEU A 403 -14.69 -9.79 4.81
CA LEU A 403 -15.57 -10.45 5.77
C LEU A 403 -17.03 -10.10 5.47
N GLY A 404 -17.95 -11.03 5.69
CA GLY A 404 -19.36 -10.67 5.57
C GLY A 404 -20.42 -11.68 5.96
N GLY A 405 -20.17 -12.98 5.85
CA GLY A 405 -21.24 -14.00 5.96
C GLY A 405 -21.91 -14.11 7.34
N ILE A 406 -21.63 -15.16 8.09
CA ILE A 406 -22.22 -15.38 9.43
C ILE A 406 -21.20 -15.18 10.55
N ASN A 407 -21.67 -15.26 11.80
CA ASN A 407 -20.86 -15.15 13.01
C ASN A 407 -20.00 -13.88 12.99
N TYR A 408 -18.69 -14.00 13.22
CA TYR A 408 -17.75 -12.87 13.28
C TYR A 408 -17.75 -12.03 12.01
N GLY A 409 -18.01 -12.64 10.84
CA GLY A 409 -17.98 -11.98 9.54
C GLY A 409 -19.17 -11.05 9.28
N THR A 410 -20.34 -11.34 9.87
CA THR A 410 -21.63 -10.69 9.55
C THR A 410 -21.54 -9.17 9.43
N THR A 411 -20.98 -8.53 10.46
CA THR A 411 -21.04 -7.07 10.63
C THR A 411 -20.12 -6.29 9.69
N TYR A 412 -19.29 -6.98 8.90
CA TYR A 412 -18.40 -6.35 7.93
C TYR A 412 -19.07 -6.13 6.56
N SER A 413 -20.13 -6.89 6.26
CA SER A 413 -20.92 -6.74 5.03
C SER A 413 -22.39 -6.40 5.26
N ARG A 414 -22.89 -6.60 6.50
CA ARG A 414 -24.23 -6.20 6.95
C ARG A 414 -24.11 -5.28 8.17
N TYR A 415 -24.39 -3.99 7.96
CA TYR A 415 -24.19 -2.93 8.93
C TYR A 415 -25.37 -2.84 9.90
N TYR A 416 -25.07 -2.59 11.17
CA TYR A 416 -26.10 -2.36 12.18
C TYR A 416 -26.80 -1.01 11.96
N THR A 417 -28.01 -0.85 12.45
CA THR A 417 -28.56 0.47 12.75
C THR A 417 -27.89 1.04 14.00
N ILE A 418 -27.97 2.36 14.19
CA ILE A 418 -27.48 3.02 15.43
C ILE A 418 -28.12 2.39 16.68
N ALA A 419 -29.42 2.04 16.62
CA ALA A 419 -30.13 1.41 17.73
C ALA A 419 -29.59 0.00 18.05
N GLU A 420 -29.30 -0.80 17.02
CA GLU A 420 -28.71 -2.13 17.19
C GLU A 420 -27.32 -2.05 17.81
N GLU A 421 -26.42 -1.17 17.32
CA GLU A 421 -25.10 -1.01 17.94
C GLU A 421 -25.21 -0.52 19.39
N THR A 422 -26.13 0.42 19.67
CA THR A 422 -26.38 0.91 21.04
C THR A 422 -26.74 -0.24 21.97
N ALA A 423 -27.63 -1.14 21.53
CA ALA A 423 -28.05 -2.31 22.30
C ALA A 423 -26.93 -3.35 22.45
N VAL A 424 -26.16 -3.60 21.38
CA VAL A 424 -25.09 -4.59 21.36
C VAL A 424 -23.89 -4.17 22.21
N VAL A 425 -23.51 -2.89 22.19
CA VAL A 425 -22.26 -2.44 22.83
C VAL A 425 -22.32 -1.04 23.45
N GLY A 426 -23.09 -0.10 22.88
CA GLY A 426 -23.12 1.29 23.36
C GLY A 426 -23.52 1.43 24.84
N ASN A 427 -24.57 0.72 25.26
CA ASN A 427 -25.02 0.69 26.67
C ASN A 427 -23.98 0.07 27.61
N ALA A 428 -23.27 -0.96 27.16
CA ALA A 428 -22.23 -1.61 27.95
C ALA A 428 -21.00 -0.71 28.13
N ILE A 429 -20.64 0.08 27.12
CA ILE A 429 -19.58 1.10 27.21
C ILE A 429 -19.97 2.18 28.23
N LEU A 430 -21.19 2.74 28.11
CA LEU A 430 -21.71 3.73 29.05
C LEU A 430 -21.66 3.22 30.50
N ALA A 431 -22.11 1.99 30.74
CA ALA A 431 -22.05 1.34 32.04
C ALA A 431 -20.60 1.16 32.53
N ALA A 432 -19.69 0.63 31.70
CA ALA A 432 -18.30 0.39 32.07
C ALA A 432 -17.52 1.68 32.38
N THR A 433 -17.94 2.81 31.80
CA THR A 433 -17.33 4.13 32.06
C THR A 433 -18.04 4.93 33.14
N ASN A 434 -19.17 4.45 33.69
CA ASN A 434 -20.08 5.23 34.54
C ASN A 434 -20.54 6.54 33.87
N CYS A 435 -20.77 6.50 32.56
CA CYS A 435 -21.28 7.64 31.80
C CYS A 435 -22.74 7.42 31.41
N THR A 436 -23.48 8.52 31.28
CA THR A 436 -24.88 8.51 30.82
C THR A 436 -25.05 9.11 29.43
N ASP A 437 -24.02 9.81 28.92
CA ASP A 437 -24.05 10.46 27.62
C ASP A 437 -22.65 10.62 26.99
N VAL A 438 -22.63 11.12 25.76
CA VAL A 438 -21.41 11.41 25.00
C VAL A 438 -20.54 12.51 25.65
N ALA A 439 -21.13 13.47 26.37
CA ALA A 439 -20.38 14.56 27.00
C ALA A 439 -19.49 14.01 28.13
N CYS A 440 -20.00 13.07 28.92
CA CYS A 440 -19.20 12.31 29.88
C CYS A 440 -18.11 11.48 29.20
N LEU A 441 -18.43 10.73 28.13
CA LEU A 441 -17.46 9.90 27.41
C LEU A 441 -16.28 10.70 26.83
N ARG A 442 -16.48 11.97 26.48
CA ARG A 442 -15.40 12.87 26.04
C ARG A 442 -14.34 13.12 27.12
N GLN A 443 -14.68 12.96 28.39
CA GLN A 443 -13.77 13.17 29.52
C GLN A 443 -13.07 11.88 29.99
N VAL A 444 -13.50 10.71 29.52
CA VAL A 444 -12.91 9.42 29.90
C VAL A 444 -11.51 9.28 29.27
N PRO A 445 -10.49 8.74 29.95
CA PRO A 445 -9.20 8.46 29.29
C PRO A 445 -9.37 7.60 28.03
N ALA A 446 -8.66 7.94 26.95
CA ALA A 446 -8.83 7.30 25.64
C ALA A 446 -8.59 5.78 25.73
N GLU A 447 -7.60 5.38 26.51
CA GLU A 447 -7.18 4.00 26.72
C GLU A 447 -8.27 3.15 27.39
N LYS A 448 -9.12 3.77 28.23
CA LYS A 448 -10.27 3.11 28.86
C LYS A 448 -11.40 2.89 27.84
N LEU A 449 -11.51 3.76 26.83
CA LEU A 449 -12.50 3.61 25.75
C LEU A 449 -12.07 2.58 24.71
N THR A 450 -10.78 2.27 24.61
CA THR A 450 -10.24 1.33 23.61
C THR A 450 -9.90 -0.04 24.16
N SER A 451 -10.22 -0.32 25.44
CA SER A 451 -9.92 -1.58 26.12
C SER A 451 -11.20 -2.26 26.62
N GLY A 452 -11.24 -3.59 26.61
CA GLY A 452 -12.39 -4.37 27.09
C GLY A 452 -13.56 -4.34 26.11
N THR A 453 -14.72 -3.84 26.55
CA THR A 453 -15.92 -3.71 25.70
C THR A 453 -15.77 -2.49 24.80
N VAL A 454 -15.70 -2.69 23.49
CA VAL A 454 -15.41 -1.63 22.52
C VAL A 454 -16.35 -1.65 21.33
N ALA A 455 -16.70 -0.46 20.82
CA ALA A 455 -17.42 -0.34 19.57
C ALA A 455 -16.47 -0.58 18.39
N ARG A 456 -16.92 -1.37 17.42
CA ARG A 456 -16.11 -1.75 16.24
C ARG A 456 -16.97 -1.97 14.99
N TYR A 457 -18.20 -1.47 15.00
CA TYR A 457 -19.19 -1.78 13.98
C TYR A 457 -19.39 -0.58 13.07
N LEU A 458 -19.61 -0.87 11.78
CA LEU A 458 -20.17 0.11 10.87
C LEU A 458 -21.68 0.16 11.08
N VAL A 459 -22.24 1.37 11.00
CA VAL A 459 -23.67 1.59 11.21
C VAL A 459 -24.32 2.31 10.03
N VAL A 460 -25.61 2.07 9.81
CA VAL A 460 -26.44 2.86 8.90
C VAL A 460 -26.74 4.20 9.59
N ASP A 461 -25.91 5.20 9.31
CA ASP A 461 -25.94 6.53 9.92
C ASP A 461 -26.71 7.56 9.07
N GLY A 462 -27.15 7.18 7.87
CA GLY A 462 -27.84 8.05 6.93
C GLY A 462 -26.94 9.10 6.26
N THR A 463 -25.62 9.11 6.53
CA THR A 463 -24.66 10.08 6.01
C THR A 463 -23.55 9.41 5.20
N TYR A 464 -22.83 8.48 5.81
CA TYR A 464 -21.78 7.71 5.18
C TYR A 464 -22.29 6.37 4.68
N LEU A 465 -23.22 5.74 5.39
CA LEU A 465 -23.91 4.53 4.98
C LEU A 465 -25.43 4.75 5.08
N VAL A 466 -26.10 4.62 3.94
CA VAL A 466 -27.55 4.87 3.79
C VAL A 466 -28.35 3.58 3.59
N SER A 467 -27.67 2.44 3.52
CA SER A 467 -28.21 1.10 3.34
C SER A 467 -27.49 0.14 4.30
N PRO A 468 -28.15 -0.96 4.69
CA PRO A 468 -27.56 -1.97 5.58
C PRO A 468 -26.42 -2.76 4.92
N GLU A 469 -26.22 -2.64 3.61
CA GLU A 469 -25.20 -3.36 2.86
C GLU A 469 -24.87 -2.62 1.55
N LEU A 470 -23.86 -3.12 0.83
CA LEU A 470 -23.54 -2.66 -0.52
C LEU A 470 -24.72 -2.99 -1.46
N ASP A 471 -25.34 -1.97 -2.04
CA ASP A 471 -26.40 -2.16 -3.03
C ASP A 471 -25.82 -2.74 -4.34
N LEU A 472 -26.09 -4.03 -4.53
CA LEU A 472 -25.74 -4.83 -5.72
C LEU A 472 -26.93 -5.01 -6.67
N SER A 473 -28.08 -4.39 -6.37
CA SER A 473 -29.29 -4.50 -7.17
C SER A 473 -29.14 -3.83 -8.54
N ARG A 474 -30.02 -4.20 -9.47
CA ARG A 474 -30.10 -3.53 -10.78
C ARG A 474 -30.43 -2.03 -10.65
N THR A 475 -31.13 -1.61 -9.59
CA THR A 475 -31.52 -0.21 -9.38
C THR A 475 -30.36 0.71 -8.99
N ALA A 476 -29.30 0.18 -8.37
CA ALA A 476 -28.07 0.94 -8.12
C ALA A 476 -27.34 1.35 -9.41
N GLY A 477 -27.53 0.59 -10.50
CA GLY A 477 -26.86 0.82 -11.77
C GLY A 477 -25.34 0.62 -11.72
N PRO A 478 -24.63 0.86 -12.84
CA PRO A 478 -23.18 0.68 -12.91
C PRO A 478 -22.43 1.68 -12.02
N SER A 479 -21.44 1.22 -11.25
CA SER A 479 -20.52 2.09 -10.49
C SER A 479 -19.43 2.70 -11.36
N GLY A 480 -19.10 2.02 -12.47
CA GLY A 480 -17.90 2.32 -13.25
C GLY A 480 -16.59 1.92 -12.57
N ILE A 481 -16.67 1.10 -11.51
CA ILE A 481 -15.50 0.62 -10.75
C ILE A 481 -15.03 -0.73 -11.29
N ASP A 482 -13.72 -0.86 -11.51
CA ASP A 482 -13.07 -2.16 -11.69
C ASP A 482 -12.85 -2.81 -10.33
N LEU A 483 -13.16 -4.11 -10.22
CA LEU A 483 -13.08 -4.89 -8.99
C LEU A 483 -12.09 -6.05 -9.17
N MET A 484 -11.12 -6.16 -8.27
CA MET A 484 -10.32 -7.37 -8.09
C MET A 484 -10.44 -7.79 -6.65
N MET A 485 -10.98 -8.97 -6.36
CA MET A 485 -11.19 -9.41 -4.98
C MET A 485 -10.87 -10.89 -4.81
N GLY A 486 -10.66 -11.33 -3.59
CA GLY A 486 -10.35 -12.72 -3.32
C GLY A 486 -9.92 -12.95 -1.89
N ILE A 487 -9.68 -14.22 -1.60
CA ILE A 487 -9.42 -14.74 -0.25
C ILE A 487 -8.08 -15.49 -0.22
N THR A 488 -7.62 -15.85 0.97
CA THR A 488 -6.68 -16.97 1.13
C THR A 488 -7.46 -18.27 1.29
N HIS A 489 -6.85 -19.42 0.96
CA HIS A 489 -7.56 -20.71 0.98
C HIS A 489 -8.21 -21.02 2.35
N ASP A 490 -7.55 -20.64 3.44
CA ASP A 490 -7.92 -20.97 4.82
C ASP A 490 -8.14 -19.70 5.67
N ASP A 491 -8.72 -18.66 5.07
CA ASP A 491 -8.99 -17.35 5.68
C ASP A 491 -9.71 -17.44 7.04
N GLY A 492 -10.60 -18.42 7.21
CA GLY A 492 -11.37 -18.60 8.44
C GLY A 492 -10.61 -19.26 9.59
N ALA A 493 -9.45 -19.87 9.35
CA ALA A 493 -8.73 -20.64 10.37
C ALA A 493 -8.38 -19.80 11.63
N PRO A 494 -7.92 -18.54 11.51
CA PRO A 494 -7.60 -17.71 12.68
C PRO A 494 -8.84 -17.19 13.45
N PHE A 495 -10.06 -17.42 12.93
CA PHE A 495 -11.31 -16.94 13.52
C PHE A 495 -12.02 -18.00 14.37
N ILE A 496 -11.40 -19.16 14.53
CA ILE A 496 -11.85 -20.25 15.40
C ILE A 496 -10.69 -20.69 16.32
N SER A 497 -11.02 -21.18 17.51
CA SER A 497 -10.04 -21.67 18.47
C SER A 497 -9.54 -23.07 18.12
N TYR A 498 -8.28 -23.41 18.36
CA TYR A 498 -7.81 -24.79 18.16
C TYR A 498 -8.62 -25.80 19.02
N PRO A 499 -9.04 -26.97 18.50
CA PRO A 499 -9.94 -27.87 19.22
C PRO A 499 -9.24 -28.60 20.38
N SER A 500 -9.89 -28.64 21.54
CA SER A 500 -9.50 -29.47 22.69
C SER A 500 -10.25 -30.82 22.76
N THR A 501 -11.08 -31.10 21.75
CA THR A 501 -11.95 -32.28 21.64
C THR A 501 -11.96 -32.80 20.22
N THR A 502 -12.34 -34.07 20.02
CA THR A 502 -12.61 -34.65 18.69
C THR A 502 -14.11 -34.71 18.37
N ASN A 503 -14.97 -34.26 19.29
CA ASN A 503 -16.41 -34.17 19.04
C ASN A 503 -16.71 -32.92 18.20
N GLN A 504 -16.97 -33.14 16.91
CA GLN A 504 -17.22 -32.06 15.92
C GLN A 504 -18.39 -31.16 16.31
N THR A 505 -19.54 -31.74 16.66
CA THR A 505 -20.74 -30.95 16.97
C THR A 505 -20.54 -30.09 18.21
N ALA A 506 -20.01 -30.67 19.29
CA ALA A 506 -19.73 -29.91 20.51
C ALA A 506 -18.72 -28.77 20.26
N TYR A 507 -17.72 -29.01 19.43
CA TYR A 507 -16.74 -27.99 19.05
C TYR A 507 -17.36 -26.89 18.18
N LEU A 508 -18.08 -27.21 17.11
CA LEU A 508 -18.66 -26.19 16.23
C LEU A 508 -19.68 -25.31 16.97
N LEU A 509 -20.49 -25.88 17.86
CA LEU A 509 -21.38 -25.11 18.73
C LEU A 509 -20.60 -24.16 19.65
N SER A 510 -19.44 -24.58 20.18
CA SER A 510 -18.61 -23.73 21.04
C SER A 510 -17.95 -22.57 20.28
N GLN A 511 -17.77 -22.71 18.96
CA GLN A 511 -17.32 -21.61 18.08
C GLN A 511 -18.47 -20.68 17.66
N GLY A 512 -19.71 -20.94 18.09
CA GLY A 512 -20.88 -20.14 17.78
C GLY A 512 -21.60 -20.50 16.48
N PHE A 513 -21.28 -21.63 15.84
CA PHE A 513 -22.08 -22.11 14.72
C PHE A 513 -23.44 -22.62 15.19
N SER A 514 -24.48 -22.44 14.37
CA SER A 514 -25.82 -22.93 14.66
C SER A 514 -25.87 -24.46 14.69
N PRO A 515 -26.88 -25.08 15.34
CA PRO A 515 -27.06 -26.53 15.31
C PRO A 515 -27.17 -27.11 13.89
N SER A 516 -27.75 -26.36 12.94
CA SER A 516 -27.84 -26.77 11.54
C SER A 516 -26.47 -26.86 10.86
N LEU A 517 -25.51 -26.02 11.25
CA LEU A 517 -24.15 -26.02 10.72
C LEU A 517 -23.18 -26.90 11.53
N ALA A 518 -23.59 -27.37 12.71
CA ALA A 518 -22.76 -28.16 13.63
C ALA A 518 -22.77 -29.68 13.37
N SER A 519 -23.43 -30.15 12.30
CA SER A 519 -23.33 -31.54 11.82
C SER A 519 -23.16 -31.58 10.29
N PRO A 520 -22.05 -31.04 9.76
CA PRO A 520 -21.93 -30.79 8.34
C PRO A 520 -21.63 -32.08 7.56
N SER A 521 -22.59 -32.61 6.81
CA SER A 521 -22.33 -33.69 5.84
C SER A 521 -21.39 -33.27 4.71
N LEU A 522 -21.31 -31.96 4.43
CA LEU A 522 -20.49 -31.37 3.35
C LEU A 522 -19.08 -30.93 3.80
N PHE A 523 -18.77 -31.04 5.09
CA PHE A 523 -17.44 -30.78 5.66
C PHE A 523 -16.96 -32.03 6.40
N PRO A 524 -16.60 -33.10 5.66
CA PRO A 524 -16.11 -34.33 6.28
C PRO A 524 -14.77 -34.09 6.98
N ILE A 525 -14.55 -34.83 8.07
CA ILE A 525 -13.25 -34.85 8.75
C ILE A 525 -12.40 -35.96 8.10
N PRO A 526 -11.27 -35.63 7.46
CA PRO A 526 -10.42 -36.65 6.86
C PRO A 526 -9.78 -37.52 7.95
N PRO A 527 -9.57 -38.83 7.72
CA PRO A 527 -8.83 -39.68 8.64
C PRO A 527 -7.42 -39.10 8.90
N ASN A 528 -7.09 -38.84 10.17
CA ASN A 528 -5.78 -38.34 10.57
C ASN A 528 -5.42 -38.91 11.96
N PRO A 529 -4.17 -39.33 12.21
CA PRO A 529 -3.72 -39.76 13.53
C PRO A 529 -3.94 -38.70 14.62
N ASN A 530 -3.90 -37.41 14.25
CA ASN A 530 -4.24 -36.29 15.11
C ASN A 530 -5.69 -35.84 14.86
N GLY A 531 -6.62 -36.38 15.64
CA GLY A 531 -8.05 -36.09 15.48
C GLY A 531 -8.43 -34.62 15.72
N THR A 532 -7.73 -33.89 16.58
CA THR A 532 -8.01 -32.46 16.80
C THR A 532 -7.52 -31.60 15.64
N LEU A 533 -6.37 -31.93 15.05
CA LEU A 533 -5.91 -31.28 13.81
C LEU A 533 -6.85 -31.57 12.63
N ALA A 534 -7.33 -32.81 12.51
CA ALA A 534 -8.31 -33.17 11.49
C ALA A 534 -9.60 -32.34 11.59
N LEU A 535 -10.11 -32.23 12.82
CA LEU A 535 -11.27 -31.40 13.14
C LEU A 535 -10.99 -29.93 12.87
N PHE A 536 -9.81 -29.42 13.23
CA PHE A 536 -9.43 -28.03 12.98
C PHE A 536 -9.38 -27.72 11.48
N ASN A 537 -8.78 -28.60 10.67
CA ASN A 537 -8.72 -28.43 9.22
C ASN A 537 -10.13 -28.36 8.59
N SER A 538 -10.99 -29.32 8.95
CA SER A 538 -12.37 -29.36 8.45
C SER A 538 -13.20 -28.14 8.89
N SER A 539 -13.07 -27.73 10.16
CA SER A 539 -13.78 -26.56 10.70
C SER A 539 -13.22 -25.23 10.20
N SER A 540 -11.93 -25.15 9.90
CA SER A 540 -11.30 -23.98 9.27
C SER A 540 -11.89 -23.73 7.89
N ARG A 541 -12.10 -24.80 7.09
CA ARG A 541 -12.78 -24.71 5.80
C ARG A 541 -14.22 -24.21 5.94
N LEU A 542 -14.99 -24.71 6.92
CA LEU A 542 -16.32 -24.17 7.23
C LEU A 542 -16.26 -22.70 7.65
N ALA A 543 -15.29 -22.30 8.48
CA ALA A 543 -15.11 -20.91 8.88
C ALA A 543 -14.76 -20.01 7.68
N THR A 544 -13.87 -20.47 6.78
CA THR A 544 -13.53 -19.74 5.54
C THR A 544 -14.77 -19.55 4.69
N ASP A 545 -15.53 -20.61 4.47
CA ASP A 545 -16.70 -20.56 3.60
C ASP A 545 -17.78 -19.65 4.17
N SER A 546 -18.05 -19.80 5.46
CA SER A 546 -19.11 -19.09 6.16
C SER A 546 -18.81 -17.61 6.47
N MET A 547 -17.54 -17.20 6.56
CA MET A 547 -17.16 -15.83 6.92
C MET A 547 -16.59 -15.02 5.75
N PHE A 548 -16.06 -15.67 4.71
CA PHE A 548 -15.33 -15.04 3.60
C PHE A 548 -15.80 -15.51 2.23
N ARG A 549 -15.58 -16.78 1.88
CA ARG A 549 -15.72 -17.28 0.50
C ARG A 549 -17.12 -17.06 -0.05
N CYS A 550 -18.15 -17.53 0.65
CA CYS A 550 -19.49 -17.58 0.09
C CYS A 550 -20.07 -16.17 -0.14
N ILE A 551 -19.84 -15.24 0.79
CA ILE A 551 -20.32 -13.86 0.65
C ILE A 551 -19.59 -13.10 -0.47
N ASP A 552 -18.32 -13.41 -0.68
CA ASP A 552 -17.50 -12.82 -1.74
C ASP A 552 -17.90 -13.36 -3.12
N GLN A 553 -18.16 -14.67 -3.23
CA GLN A 553 -18.72 -15.27 -4.44
C GLN A 553 -20.10 -14.69 -4.78
N ALA A 554 -20.99 -14.57 -3.79
CA ALA A 554 -22.30 -13.93 -3.98
C ALA A 554 -22.19 -12.47 -4.40
N THR A 555 -21.22 -11.73 -3.84
CA THR A 555 -20.95 -10.33 -4.20
C THR A 555 -20.57 -10.20 -5.67
N VAL A 556 -19.64 -11.04 -6.14
CA VAL A 556 -19.24 -11.07 -7.57
C VAL A 556 -20.41 -11.48 -8.45
N GLN A 557 -21.14 -12.53 -8.08
CA GLN A 557 -22.24 -13.05 -8.87
C GLN A 557 -23.34 -12.00 -9.07
N ALA A 558 -23.79 -11.35 -8.00
CA ALA A 558 -24.78 -10.28 -8.09
C ALA A 558 -24.24 -9.06 -8.84
N GLY A 559 -22.99 -8.67 -8.59
CA GLY A 559 -22.33 -7.59 -9.31
C GLY A 559 -22.26 -7.80 -10.83
N LEU A 560 -21.99 -9.03 -11.28
CA LEU A 560 -21.98 -9.41 -12.69
C LEU A 560 -23.39 -9.47 -13.29
N ALA A 561 -24.35 -10.07 -12.57
CA ALA A 561 -25.73 -10.21 -13.03
C ALA A 561 -26.40 -8.85 -13.25
N ASN A 562 -26.14 -7.90 -12.36
CA ASN A 562 -26.74 -6.57 -12.36
C ASN A 562 -25.88 -5.49 -13.01
N ASN A 563 -24.75 -5.87 -13.66
CA ASN A 563 -23.83 -4.95 -14.34
C ASN A 563 -23.34 -3.81 -13.42
N ARG A 564 -23.05 -4.15 -12.16
CA ARG A 564 -22.63 -3.21 -11.13
C ARG A 564 -21.20 -2.74 -11.36
N PHE A 565 -20.30 -3.65 -11.71
CA PHE A 565 -18.85 -3.39 -11.86
C PHE A 565 -18.43 -3.40 -13.34
N SER A 566 -17.39 -2.64 -13.67
CA SER A 566 -16.85 -2.51 -15.03
C SER A 566 -16.11 -3.77 -15.48
N ARG A 567 -15.17 -4.24 -14.65
CA ARG A 567 -14.39 -5.46 -14.83
C ARG A 567 -14.29 -6.16 -13.48
N VAL A 568 -14.36 -7.50 -13.47
CA VAL A 568 -14.29 -8.27 -12.23
C VAL A 568 -13.25 -9.38 -12.35
N PHE A 569 -12.29 -9.38 -11.45
CA PHE A 569 -11.27 -10.42 -11.30
C PHE A 569 -11.42 -11.05 -9.92
N TYR A 570 -11.43 -12.38 -9.87
CA TYR A 570 -11.50 -13.11 -8.61
C TYR A 570 -10.27 -13.99 -8.44
N TYR A 571 -9.69 -14.02 -7.23
CA TYR A 571 -8.57 -14.89 -6.90
C TYR A 571 -8.74 -15.66 -5.61
N GLU A 572 -7.87 -16.65 -5.43
CA GLU A 572 -7.63 -17.35 -4.17
C GLU A 572 -6.14 -17.63 -4.02
N PHE A 573 -5.55 -17.25 -2.88
CA PHE A 573 -4.16 -17.57 -2.57
C PHE A 573 -4.04 -19.01 -2.05
N ASP A 574 -3.42 -19.88 -2.86
CA ASP A 574 -3.00 -21.24 -2.50
C ASP A 574 -1.51 -21.28 -2.07
N ARG A 575 -0.85 -20.12 -2.00
CA ARG A 575 0.50 -19.94 -1.43
C ARG A 575 0.55 -18.66 -0.60
N THR A 576 0.92 -18.80 0.67
CA THR A 576 0.96 -17.68 1.63
C THR A 576 2.25 -17.66 2.42
N TYR A 577 2.58 -16.51 2.99
CA TYR A 577 3.67 -16.32 3.96
C TYR A 577 3.08 -15.56 5.15
N GLN A 578 2.95 -16.23 6.30
CA GLN A 578 2.15 -15.68 7.39
C GLN A 578 2.86 -14.49 8.05
N THR A 579 2.10 -13.43 8.37
CA THR A 579 2.65 -12.30 9.12
C THR A 579 2.83 -12.68 10.58
N GLY A 580 3.82 -12.11 11.26
CA GLY A 580 4.07 -12.41 12.68
C GLY A 580 2.90 -12.00 13.58
N GLY A 581 2.76 -12.66 14.74
CA GLY A 581 1.81 -12.27 15.78
C GLY A 581 0.36 -12.76 15.61
N TRP A 582 0.06 -13.55 14.58
CA TRP A 582 -1.27 -14.18 14.42
C TRP A 582 -1.48 -15.36 15.39
N PRO A 583 -2.72 -15.70 15.80
CA PRO A 583 -3.01 -16.94 16.51
C PRO A 583 -2.70 -18.18 15.67
N ASN A 584 -2.34 -19.30 16.32
CA ASN A 584 -2.09 -20.60 15.68
C ASN A 584 -1.05 -20.56 14.54
N LEU A 585 0.05 -19.81 14.72
CA LEU A 585 1.15 -19.73 13.74
C LEU A 585 1.73 -21.09 13.32
N ASP A 586 1.61 -22.10 14.17
CA ASP A 586 2.15 -23.44 13.96
C ASP A 586 1.47 -24.20 12.82
N VAL A 587 0.19 -23.92 12.53
CA VAL A 587 -0.55 -24.55 11.42
C VAL A 587 -0.62 -23.68 10.16
N CYS A 588 -0.38 -22.38 10.29
CA CYS A 588 -0.39 -21.41 9.19
C CYS A 588 0.96 -21.26 8.46
N GLU A 589 2.02 -21.88 9.00
CA GLU A 589 3.34 -21.94 8.38
C GLU A 589 3.65 -23.38 7.93
N PRO A 590 4.36 -23.55 6.80
CA PRO A 590 4.77 -24.87 6.38
C PRO A 590 5.74 -25.50 7.38
N PRO A 591 5.64 -26.82 7.63
CA PRO A 591 6.53 -27.51 8.53
C PRO A 591 7.96 -27.46 8.01
N LYS A 592 8.92 -27.31 8.92
CA LYS A 592 10.36 -27.33 8.59
C LYS A 592 10.81 -28.75 8.29
N THR A 593 11.57 -28.91 7.21
CA THR A 593 12.21 -30.18 6.84
C THR A 593 13.72 -29.99 6.75
N ALA A 594 14.48 -31.08 6.68
CA ALA A 594 15.94 -30.99 6.55
C ALA A 594 16.38 -30.22 5.30
N SER A 595 15.62 -30.31 4.20
CA SER A 595 15.88 -29.57 2.96
C SER A 595 15.30 -28.17 2.93
N HIS A 596 14.31 -27.87 3.79
CA HIS A 596 13.65 -26.56 3.87
C HIS A 596 13.60 -26.09 5.34
N PRO A 597 14.73 -25.57 5.88
CA PRO A 597 14.83 -25.18 7.29
C PRO A 597 13.93 -23.98 7.65
N PHE A 598 13.44 -23.25 6.65
CA PHE A 598 12.53 -22.12 6.81
C PHE A 598 11.05 -22.48 6.58
N GLY A 599 10.75 -23.78 6.40
CA GLY A 599 9.42 -24.31 6.12
C GLY A 599 9.35 -24.82 4.68
N ASP A 600 8.76 -26.00 4.48
CA ASP A 600 8.59 -26.66 3.18
C ASP A 600 7.18 -26.41 2.62
N PRO A 601 6.99 -25.48 1.68
CA PRO A 601 5.66 -25.14 1.16
C PRO A 601 4.99 -26.29 0.38
N SER A 602 5.72 -27.37 0.07
CA SER A 602 5.16 -28.58 -0.54
C SER A 602 4.45 -29.50 0.46
N LYS A 603 4.65 -29.29 1.76
CA LYS A 603 3.97 -30.04 2.82
C LYS A 603 2.63 -29.39 3.18
N PRO A 604 1.69 -30.15 3.79
CA PRO A 604 0.43 -29.58 4.24
C PRO A 604 0.62 -28.49 5.31
N TYR A 605 -0.02 -27.34 5.10
CA TYR A 605 -0.22 -26.26 6.07
C TYR A 605 -1.45 -25.45 5.62
N LEU A 606 -1.99 -24.60 6.50
CA LEU A 606 -3.15 -23.76 6.18
C LEU A 606 -2.70 -22.42 5.58
N ARG A 607 -3.35 -21.98 4.51
CA ARG A 607 -3.15 -20.66 3.90
C ARG A 607 -4.00 -19.62 4.63
N CYS A 608 -3.54 -19.24 5.81
CA CYS A 608 -4.32 -18.42 6.72
C CYS A 608 -4.47 -16.96 6.29
N HIS A 609 -5.39 -16.27 6.96
CA HIS A 609 -5.70 -14.85 6.80
C HIS A 609 -4.46 -13.96 6.89
N SER A 610 -4.38 -12.97 6.00
CA SER A 610 -3.26 -12.00 5.88
C SER A 610 -1.94 -12.57 5.34
N GLY A 611 -1.87 -13.87 5.05
CA GLY A 611 -0.67 -14.50 4.51
C GLY A 611 -0.29 -14.05 3.09
N GLU A 612 -1.12 -13.24 2.44
CA GLU A 612 -0.86 -12.64 1.13
C GLU A 612 -0.10 -11.30 1.20
N LEU A 613 -0.08 -10.64 2.37
CA LEU A 613 0.35 -9.24 2.48
C LEU A 613 1.81 -8.99 2.07
N TYR A 614 2.74 -9.85 2.47
CA TYR A 614 4.14 -9.69 2.05
C TYR A 614 4.28 -9.77 0.54
N TYR A 615 3.51 -10.65 -0.12
CA TYR A 615 3.55 -10.81 -1.56
C TYR A 615 2.92 -9.65 -2.32
N VAL A 616 1.79 -9.14 -1.84
CA VAL A 616 1.11 -7.99 -2.45
C VAL A 616 2.02 -6.76 -2.46
N PHE A 617 2.77 -6.52 -1.37
CA PHE A 617 3.67 -5.37 -1.25
C PHE A 617 5.11 -5.64 -1.69
N GLY A 618 5.50 -6.90 -1.87
CA GLY A 618 6.86 -7.30 -2.27
C GLY A 618 7.89 -7.10 -1.17
N ASN A 619 7.54 -7.43 0.07
CA ASN A 619 8.30 -7.04 1.26
C ASN A 619 9.06 -8.17 1.96
N LEU A 620 9.10 -9.41 1.45
CA LEU A 620 9.82 -10.51 2.12
C LEU A 620 11.29 -10.16 2.43
N ALA A 621 12.05 -9.80 1.40
CA ALA A 621 13.47 -9.45 1.57
C ALA A 621 13.65 -8.18 2.42
N ARG A 622 12.75 -7.19 2.26
CA ARG A 622 12.76 -5.94 3.04
C ARG A 622 12.59 -6.20 4.54
N GLN A 623 11.83 -7.24 4.89
CA GLN A 623 11.60 -7.68 6.26
C GLN A 623 12.74 -8.54 6.81
N GLY A 624 13.71 -8.92 5.99
CA GLY A 624 14.74 -9.89 6.35
C GLY A 624 14.19 -11.31 6.50
N LEU A 625 13.04 -11.60 5.89
CA LEU A 625 12.44 -12.93 5.92
C LEU A 625 13.14 -13.85 4.91
N PRO A 626 13.42 -15.12 5.28
CA PRO A 626 14.06 -16.06 4.38
C PRO A 626 13.12 -16.50 3.26
N VAL A 627 13.69 -16.78 2.09
CA VAL A 627 12.99 -17.57 1.07
C VAL A 627 12.86 -19.01 1.56
N ARG A 628 11.68 -19.60 1.41
CA ARG A 628 11.39 -20.97 1.86
C ARG A 628 11.78 -21.99 0.80
N ASP A 629 11.56 -21.67 -0.47
CA ASP A 629 11.93 -22.45 -1.65
C ASP A 629 12.31 -21.50 -2.82
N GLU A 630 12.66 -22.06 -3.97
CA GLU A 630 12.98 -21.30 -5.19
C GLU A 630 11.79 -20.55 -5.82
N LYS A 631 10.58 -20.77 -5.32
CA LYS A 631 9.33 -20.25 -5.88
C LYS A 631 8.84 -18.99 -5.17
N ASP A 632 9.28 -18.72 -3.95
CA ASP A 632 8.86 -17.54 -3.18
C ASP A 632 9.12 -16.23 -3.93
N LEU A 633 10.36 -16.03 -4.41
CA LEU A 633 10.73 -14.80 -5.11
C LEU A 633 9.97 -14.60 -6.44
N PRO A 634 9.93 -15.56 -7.39
CA PRO A 634 9.18 -15.35 -8.62
C PRO A 634 7.67 -15.24 -8.40
N PHE A 635 7.12 -15.90 -7.36
CA PHE A 635 5.72 -15.73 -6.96
C PHE A 635 5.45 -14.31 -6.43
N GLU A 636 6.29 -13.80 -5.51
CA GLU A 636 6.20 -12.43 -4.98
C GLU A 636 6.24 -11.40 -6.11
N GLN A 637 7.18 -11.55 -7.05
CA GLN A 637 7.30 -10.70 -8.22
C GLN A 637 6.03 -10.70 -9.08
N PHE A 638 5.46 -11.87 -9.36
CA PHE A 638 4.23 -11.99 -10.15
C PHE A 638 3.02 -11.38 -9.45
N VAL A 639 2.86 -11.62 -8.14
CA VAL A 639 1.76 -11.07 -7.35
C VAL A 639 1.83 -9.54 -7.35
N LEU A 640 2.95 -8.95 -6.96
CA LEU A 640 3.10 -7.49 -6.95
C LEU A 640 2.85 -6.89 -8.33
N ASP A 641 3.45 -7.46 -9.38
CA ASP A 641 3.29 -6.94 -10.74
C ASP A 641 1.83 -6.99 -11.20
N SER A 642 1.10 -8.05 -10.86
CA SER A 642 -0.30 -8.21 -11.23
C SER A 642 -1.19 -7.19 -10.50
N PHE A 643 -0.97 -7.03 -9.19
CA PHE A 643 -1.71 -6.05 -8.38
C PHE A 643 -1.42 -4.61 -8.83
N ALA A 644 -0.16 -4.28 -9.09
CA ALA A 644 0.23 -2.99 -9.64
C ALA A 644 -0.31 -2.77 -11.06
N SER A 645 -0.42 -3.82 -11.88
CA SER A 645 -1.07 -3.73 -13.20
C SER A 645 -2.54 -3.37 -13.07
N PHE A 646 -3.27 -4.02 -12.16
CA PHE A 646 -4.67 -3.71 -11.91
C PHE A 646 -4.83 -2.25 -11.43
N ILE A 647 -3.99 -1.79 -10.50
CA ILE A 647 -3.99 -0.39 -10.05
C ILE A 647 -3.77 0.57 -11.23
N ARG A 648 -2.91 0.22 -12.20
CA ARG A 648 -2.61 1.08 -13.34
C ARG A 648 -3.67 1.08 -14.43
N THR A 649 -4.33 -0.05 -14.67
CA THR A 649 -5.08 -0.29 -15.91
C THR A 649 -6.46 -0.90 -15.72
N GLY A 650 -6.83 -1.31 -14.51
CA GLY A 650 -8.02 -2.14 -14.26
C GLY A 650 -7.86 -3.59 -14.74
N ASP A 651 -6.65 -3.99 -15.15
CA ASP A 651 -6.31 -5.33 -15.64
C ASP A 651 -5.10 -5.88 -14.86
N PRO A 652 -5.22 -7.03 -14.18
CA PRO A 652 -4.11 -7.62 -13.46
C PRO A 652 -3.04 -8.24 -14.37
N ASN A 653 -3.21 -8.25 -15.70
CA ASN A 653 -2.19 -8.71 -16.63
C ASN A 653 -1.28 -7.55 -17.05
N PRO A 654 0.00 -7.50 -16.61
CA PRO A 654 0.88 -6.41 -16.99
C PRO A 654 1.17 -6.42 -18.49
N GLU A 655 1.20 -5.23 -19.10
CA GLU A 655 1.48 -5.11 -20.52
C GLU A 655 2.84 -5.72 -20.90
N LYS A 656 2.87 -6.49 -22.00
CA LYS A 656 4.10 -7.08 -22.57
C LYS A 656 5.24 -6.07 -22.71
N GLY A 657 4.93 -4.87 -23.22
CA GLY A 657 5.91 -3.81 -23.41
C GLY A 657 6.54 -3.34 -22.11
N PHE A 658 5.73 -3.24 -21.05
CA PHE A 658 6.20 -2.87 -19.71
C PHE A 658 7.11 -3.96 -19.13
N LEU A 659 6.67 -5.23 -19.15
CA LEU A 659 7.44 -6.35 -18.62
C LEU A 659 8.81 -6.49 -19.30
N ARG A 660 8.83 -6.42 -20.64
CA ARG A 660 10.08 -6.48 -21.42
C ARG A 660 11.00 -5.31 -21.10
N ALA A 661 10.48 -4.10 -21.00
CA ALA A 661 11.28 -2.92 -20.72
C ALA A 661 11.87 -2.93 -19.31
N ARG A 662 11.15 -3.51 -18.34
CA ARG A 662 11.62 -3.67 -16.96
C ARG A 662 12.48 -4.91 -16.73
N GLY A 663 12.54 -5.84 -17.69
CA GLY A 663 13.23 -7.13 -17.52
C GLY A 663 12.52 -8.07 -16.54
N PHE A 664 11.20 -7.96 -16.39
CA PHE A 664 10.41 -8.78 -15.46
C PHE A 664 10.08 -10.15 -16.06
N GLU A 665 11.11 -10.95 -16.30
CA GLU A 665 11.05 -12.21 -17.05
C GLU A 665 10.25 -13.31 -16.35
N ASN A 666 10.21 -13.33 -15.01
CA ASN A 666 9.43 -14.32 -14.26
C ASN A 666 7.93 -14.08 -14.45
N THR A 667 7.48 -12.85 -14.25
CA THR A 667 6.10 -12.42 -14.50
C THR A 667 5.71 -12.59 -15.96
N TRP A 668 6.60 -12.22 -16.90
CA TRP A 668 6.38 -12.44 -18.33
C TRP A 668 6.09 -13.91 -18.65
N ARG A 669 6.95 -14.82 -18.18
CA ARG A 669 6.76 -16.27 -18.37
C ARG A 669 5.47 -16.78 -17.77
N GLU A 670 5.09 -16.27 -16.60
CA GLU A 670 3.87 -16.70 -15.92
C GLU A 670 2.60 -16.20 -16.62
N VAL A 671 2.55 -14.93 -17.05
CA VAL A 671 1.43 -14.39 -17.85
C VAL A 671 1.29 -15.16 -19.17
N GLN A 672 2.39 -15.53 -19.82
CA GLN A 672 2.36 -16.33 -21.04
C GLN A 672 1.82 -17.76 -20.84
N ARG A 673 1.94 -18.33 -19.63
CA ARG A 673 1.38 -19.64 -19.31
C ARG A 673 -0.15 -19.59 -19.17
N GLY A 674 -0.68 -18.46 -18.72
CA GLY A 674 -2.11 -18.25 -18.62
C GLY A 674 -2.44 -16.87 -18.07
N GLU A 675 -3.04 -16.05 -18.93
CA GLU A 675 -3.57 -14.75 -18.53
C GLU A 675 -4.67 -14.90 -17.48
N TRP A 676 -4.76 -13.91 -16.60
CA TRP A 676 -5.86 -13.77 -15.67
C TRP A 676 -7.08 -13.22 -16.42
N VAL A 677 -8.07 -14.07 -16.66
CA VAL A 677 -9.25 -13.71 -17.45
C VAL A 677 -10.30 -13.05 -16.56
N ALA A 678 -10.91 -11.96 -17.04
CA ALA A 678 -12.02 -11.29 -16.35
C ALA A 678 -13.26 -12.18 -16.31
N SER A 679 -13.95 -12.18 -15.17
CA SER A 679 -15.28 -12.78 -15.04
C SER A 679 -16.31 -11.93 -15.78
N SER A 680 -17.31 -12.58 -16.38
CA SER A 680 -18.40 -11.87 -17.07
C SER A 680 -19.71 -12.64 -17.00
N ARG A 681 -20.84 -11.95 -17.19
CA ARG A 681 -22.16 -12.57 -17.24
C ARG A 681 -22.28 -13.67 -18.30
N ARG A 682 -21.57 -13.55 -19.43
CA ARG A 682 -21.63 -14.52 -20.54
C ARG A 682 -20.66 -15.68 -20.36
N ALA A 683 -19.42 -15.41 -19.97
CA ALA A 683 -18.37 -16.42 -19.85
C ALA A 683 -18.33 -17.11 -18.47
N GLY A 684 -19.20 -16.66 -17.56
CA GLY A 684 -19.20 -17.06 -16.16
C GLY A 684 -18.00 -16.51 -15.41
N VAL A 685 -17.82 -17.06 -14.23
CA VAL A 685 -16.75 -16.68 -13.31
C VAL A 685 -15.46 -17.40 -13.67
N LYS A 686 -14.35 -16.67 -13.52
CA LYS A 686 -12.98 -17.15 -13.66
C LYS A 686 -12.24 -16.93 -12.35
N LEU A 687 -11.83 -18.02 -11.70
CA LEU A 687 -11.05 -18.00 -10.48
C LEU A 687 -9.57 -18.14 -10.82
N LYS A 688 -8.75 -17.16 -10.44
CA LYS A 688 -7.29 -17.27 -10.51
C LYS A 688 -6.75 -17.79 -9.18
N VAL A 689 -6.20 -18.99 -9.22
CA VAL A 689 -5.52 -19.59 -8.08
C VAL A 689 -4.07 -19.13 -8.09
N LEU A 690 -3.70 -18.38 -7.05
CA LEU A 690 -2.39 -17.80 -6.86
C LEU A 690 -1.51 -18.78 -6.07
N ASP A 691 -0.76 -19.56 -6.83
CA ASP A 691 0.37 -20.40 -6.44
C ASP A 691 1.46 -20.27 -7.53
N TRP A 692 2.53 -21.07 -7.49
CA TRP A 692 3.58 -21.06 -8.51
C TRP A 692 3.80 -22.44 -9.15
N PRO A 693 3.36 -22.65 -10.42
CA PRO A 693 2.64 -21.70 -11.28
C PRO A 693 1.20 -21.45 -10.83
N SER A 694 0.66 -20.30 -11.22
CA SER A 694 -0.73 -19.93 -11.03
C SER A 694 -1.65 -20.73 -11.96
N ARG A 695 -2.92 -20.89 -11.58
CA ARG A 695 -3.90 -21.70 -12.32
C ARG A 695 -5.17 -20.90 -12.56
N LEU A 696 -5.82 -21.12 -13.70
CA LEU A 696 -7.14 -20.55 -13.98
C LEU A 696 -8.18 -21.67 -13.89
N GLU A 697 -9.17 -21.49 -13.00
CA GLU A 697 -10.28 -22.41 -12.82
C GLU A 697 -11.58 -21.76 -13.32
N ASN A 698 -12.48 -22.58 -13.88
CA ASN A 698 -13.78 -22.13 -14.36
C ASN A 698 -14.84 -22.36 -13.28
N GLY A 699 -15.61 -21.31 -12.97
CA GLY A 699 -16.66 -21.37 -11.96
C GLY A 699 -16.14 -21.22 -10.52
N TRP A 700 -17.04 -21.47 -9.59
CA TRP A 700 -16.79 -21.32 -8.16
C TRP A 700 -16.33 -22.64 -7.52
N ARG A 701 -15.46 -22.53 -6.51
CA ARG A 701 -15.22 -23.61 -5.54
C ARG A 701 -16.33 -23.59 -4.48
N GLU A 702 -16.58 -24.74 -3.84
CA GLU A 702 -17.47 -24.82 -2.66
C GLU A 702 -18.93 -24.41 -2.90
N VAL A 703 -19.46 -24.59 -4.13
CA VAL A 703 -20.84 -24.18 -4.47
C VAL A 703 -21.89 -24.82 -3.56
N GLN A 704 -21.84 -26.15 -3.40
CA GLN A 704 -22.81 -26.89 -2.57
C GLN A 704 -22.69 -26.52 -1.08
N GLN A 705 -21.48 -26.27 -0.62
CA GLN A 705 -21.18 -25.83 0.74
C GLN A 705 -21.80 -24.44 0.98
N CYS A 706 -21.61 -23.50 0.06
CA CYS A 706 -22.19 -22.16 0.15
C CYS A 706 -23.73 -22.18 0.12
N GLU A 707 -24.34 -22.99 -0.76
CA GLU A 707 -25.78 -23.20 -0.79
C GLU A 707 -26.30 -23.77 0.54
N TRP A 708 -25.63 -24.78 1.08
CA TRP A 708 -26.00 -25.41 2.35
C TRP A 708 -25.85 -24.48 3.56
N ILE A 709 -24.84 -23.62 3.57
CA ILE A 709 -24.66 -22.57 4.58
C ILE A 709 -25.79 -21.51 4.51
N GLY A 710 -26.46 -21.39 3.36
CA GLY A 710 -27.46 -20.35 3.09
C GLY A 710 -26.85 -19.05 2.55
N LEU A 711 -25.63 -19.12 2.02
CA LEU A 711 -24.88 -18.02 1.40
C LEU A 711 -24.51 -18.36 -0.05
N GLY A 712 -25.42 -19.00 -0.79
CA GLY A 712 -25.23 -19.36 -2.19
C GLY A 712 -24.90 -18.16 -3.08
N ALA A 713 -24.46 -18.41 -4.31
CA ALA A 713 -24.06 -17.35 -5.24
C ALA A 713 -25.21 -16.36 -5.57
N ASP A 714 -26.46 -16.76 -5.37
CA ASP A 714 -27.68 -15.96 -5.53
C ASP A 714 -28.11 -15.20 -4.26
N TYR A 715 -27.32 -15.23 -3.17
CA TYR A 715 -27.67 -14.60 -1.89
C TYR A 715 -28.07 -13.10 -2.00
N TYR A 716 -27.48 -12.36 -2.94
CA TYR A 716 -27.76 -10.95 -3.21
C TYR A 716 -28.65 -10.70 -4.46
N LEU A 717 -29.26 -11.74 -5.04
CA LEU A 717 -30.04 -11.64 -6.29
C LEU A 717 -31.54 -11.53 -6.11
#